data_AF-A8PUQ1-F1
#
_entry.id   AF-A8PUQ1-F1
#
_cell.length_a   1.000
_cell.length_b   1.000
_cell.length_c   1.000
_cell.angle_alpha   90.00
_cell.angle_beta   90.00
_cell.angle_gamma   90.00
#
_symmetry.space_group_name_H-M   'P 1'
#
loop_
_entity.id
_entity.type
_entity.pdbx_description
1 polymer ?
#
loop_
_entity_poly.entity_id
_entity_poly.type
_entity_poly.pdbx_seq_one_letter_code
_entity_poly.pdbx_strand_id
1 'polypeptide(L)'
;MSSAMTHPLERVLTSMDDVGEAYVAWNAVSPAWRAGPELAWRHGTYVPTEAAIIRTCTPVLYEIHASYAAAPLCGLASFRNVVSAELSFVQATDSPQNNASFLLTFWNEVLYALAYMSPITALQTVHPTQAGANERTCNNAAKQKAAAGATAMVHIAARNGQHWIRLMPIRPDALMREFREYESTVSLSEPPAVDEAMTENSIVRLAHELKHAAAQTSSMKPTLEIILTRITLSDSGSLFDACPAPESVSYWTCPETVRMQRRLQGIADYAASLGVRITFGAHEPMPLHIPIPRPPSTSGDAPPPTQCINLDVSAMVAICSDLSHGFPVHVETHSNRALSAQVSHERSSSLLQVLKDALGHAPTQLVATQEAIDKFASIVDRVASSREYERARWLLGSRRAPCVDEAWARLFPQSVQVIDDLFKASVTWSDTSYTCHLEQALDRLKVRRARPKSLSASPHTVHTLQMGLKKRITTLLAHSHGVQELLEEAGPITGSTLSHAVIWLIQPRSFTSSAPSSVSPRRSSSSSAELITSGKVGPSNSPPLISRPSASTVSPLPFPLTARRPAWNAWLKVWQWMQGPKMPKQHIIKHYPWWPWQHLEAAWLRWTAPLAWKPPASSDLPLWGSEEAPSIELEPTNHMHTIPTPPPAKQGGTPGQRWWAKIECDWQRNWLHWIILCAVCIGWLFCFSVMVHYTWFSARILTNEGWRTPSPFTCTTTLWGRNDECGLDGSSCAPFSDSTMTFQCPSGCAKTTLLNPRTVGDQAYNYVPLVVGGSNSTPYRADSFICAAAQHAGVIGRRGGCGIVRQMGSFTHFDNSSQNGIDSVPFPSVFPSSFLFLHPQDSQHCTDERWRLYIINVVFLAVLTFVVRPMPLFLFWTMSCVGFWHVNLVSELRSMPPPVGAAAGDFGPHLFVCFVIWHCALKHVWGAFQHVPLEFGIGWLGLWWIGVLLDVVFADVPLQRLTVHDISQQPGALSSLVIVVIVVVILAFNQVRVIRSVGLLPKFLTLYIIACVVLGLCAAVPGEVVRIHHYVIGLALLPACGFPTRISMLCCAILFGMYINGVARWGFDGLLQDEGVVRGDAVGDSAIPHFSMNRTFTDQMIRWAPIPTAEQNVWSSFSLLVDDVLRYKGPATSFNLSSILNHDIFENSNLLSQSQIHQSLESGKHFLRLAYSSATDTGDFTKAAIAWFNGTFIKPPAGRT
;
A
#
# COMPACT_ATOMS: atom_id res chain seq x y z
N MET A 1 -9.05 30.09 21.67
CA MET A 1 -7.58 30.30 21.77
C MET A 1 -6.84 29.89 20.49
N SER A 2 -7.48 29.19 19.55
CA SER A 2 -6.98 28.78 18.23
C SER A 2 -6.07 29.78 17.50
N SER A 3 -6.44 31.07 17.40
CA SER A 3 -5.69 32.09 16.64
C SER A 3 -4.27 32.39 17.16
N ALA A 4 -3.89 31.90 18.35
CA ALA A 4 -2.54 32.07 18.89
C ALA A 4 -1.48 31.16 18.20
N MET A 5 -1.90 30.04 17.60
CA MET A 5 -0.98 29.02 17.04
C MET A 5 -1.04 28.87 15.51
N THR A 6 -2.08 29.37 14.84
CA THR A 6 -2.17 29.35 13.37
C THR A 6 -1.06 30.17 12.71
N HIS A 7 -0.95 31.46 13.05
CA HIS A 7 0.02 32.39 12.46
C HIS A 7 1.49 31.97 12.69
N PRO A 8 1.91 31.41 13.86
CA PRO A 8 3.21 30.74 14.00
C PRO A 8 3.44 29.57 13.04
N LEU A 9 2.47 28.67 12.84
CA LEU A 9 2.61 27.52 11.93
C LEU A 9 2.66 27.95 10.45
N GLU A 10 1.88 28.97 10.08
CA GLU A 10 1.93 29.57 8.73
C GLU A 10 3.32 30.16 8.43
N ARG A 11 3.93 30.86 9.39
CA ARG A 11 5.31 31.37 9.27
C ARG A 11 6.36 30.26 9.18
N VAL A 12 6.14 29.11 9.86
CA VAL A 12 6.98 27.92 9.69
C VAL A 12 6.87 27.39 8.26
N LEU A 13 5.67 27.23 7.69
CA LEU A 13 5.50 26.77 6.31
C LEU A 13 6.22 27.68 5.30
N THR A 14 6.15 29.01 5.45
CA THR A 14 6.92 29.94 4.59
C THR A 14 8.43 29.76 4.74
N SER A 15 8.92 29.58 5.97
CA SER A 15 10.34 29.32 6.26
C SER A 15 10.81 27.97 5.69
N MET A 16 9.95 26.95 5.73
CA MET A 16 10.20 25.63 5.13
C MET A 16 10.28 25.67 3.61
N ASP A 17 9.44 26.47 2.96
CA ASP A 17 9.45 26.62 1.51
C ASP A 17 10.72 27.34 1.03
N ASP A 18 11.18 28.42 1.71
CA ASP A 18 12.45 29.08 1.39
C ASP A 18 13.68 28.18 1.61
N VAL A 19 13.72 27.43 2.73
CA VAL A 19 14.75 26.39 2.95
C VAL A 19 14.70 25.33 1.85
N GLY A 20 13.50 24.88 1.45
CA GLY A 20 13.32 23.89 0.39
C GLY A 20 13.86 24.36 -0.96
N GLU A 21 13.47 25.57 -1.39
CA GLU A 21 13.97 26.18 -2.62
C GLU A 21 15.49 26.45 -2.57
N ALA A 22 16.02 26.91 -1.45
CA ALA A 22 17.45 27.16 -1.31
C ALA A 22 18.25 25.86 -1.42
N TYR A 23 17.79 24.77 -0.79
CA TYR A 23 18.41 23.45 -0.98
C TYR A 23 18.38 23.00 -2.43
N VAL A 24 17.25 23.18 -3.14
CA VAL A 24 17.15 22.91 -4.59
C VAL A 24 18.13 23.77 -5.40
N ALA A 25 18.25 25.06 -5.10
CA ALA A 25 19.17 25.97 -5.81
C ALA A 25 20.65 25.59 -5.62
N TRP A 26 21.08 25.31 -4.38
CA TRP A 26 22.46 24.91 -4.08
C TRP A 26 22.80 23.52 -4.65
N ASN A 27 21.90 22.54 -4.50
CA ASN A 27 22.08 21.20 -5.07
C ASN A 27 22.05 21.20 -6.60
N ALA A 28 21.48 22.22 -7.26
CA ALA A 28 21.49 22.36 -8.72
C ALA A 28 22.84 22.86 -9.27
N VAL A 29 23.52 23.75 -8.55
CA VAL A 29 24.85 24.27 -8.97
C VAL A 29 26.03 23.41 -8.48
N SER A 30 25.81 22.54 -7.49
CA SER A 30 26.82 21.61 -6.98
C SER A 30 26.30 20.17 -6.90
N PRO A 31 26.13 19.46 -8.05
CA PRO A 31 25.63 18.08 -8.08
C PRO A 31 26.54 17.06 -7.37
N ALA A 32 27.81 17.40 -7.11
CA ALA A 32 28.71 16.60 -6.26
C ALA A 32 28.35 16.67 -4.76
N TRP A 33 27.53 17.64 -4.35
CA TRP A 33 27.30 18.03 -2.95
C TRP A 33 25.80 18.08 -2.64
N ARG A 34 25.15 16.91 -2.57
CA ARG A 34 23.70 16.78 -2.28
C ARG A 34 23.23 17.27 -0.90
N ALA A 35 24.13 17.81 -0.08
CA ALA A 35 23.84 18.28 1.27
C ALA A 35 23.29 19.72 1.32
N GLY A 36 23.10 20.37 0.17
CA GLY A 36 22.61 21.75 0.12
C GLY A 36 23.62 22.77 0.64
N PRO A 37 23.14 23.95 1.09
CA PRO A 37 24.02 25.03 1.54
C PRO A 37 24.76 24.68 2.83
N GLU A 38 26.06 24.95 2.83
CA GLU A 38 26.86 25.06 4.05
C GLU A 38 26.92 26.54 4.44
N LEU A 39 26.30 26.86 5.58
CA LEU A 39 26.02 28.20 6.07
C LEU A 39 26.70 28.43 7.43
N ALA A 40 27.03 29.70 7.71
CA ALA A 40 27.39 30.19 9.03
C ALA A 40 26.54 31.41 9.39
N TRP A 41 26.08 31.48 10.64
CA TRP A 41 25.40 32.64 11.18
C TRP A 41 26.39 33.77 11.48
N ARG A 42 26.20 34.95 10.89
CA ARG A 42 27.04 36.15 11.12
C ARG A 42 26.19 37.41 11.08
N HIS A 43 26.39 38.32 12.04
CA HIS A 43 25.67 39.61 12.13
C HIS A 43 24.13 39.50 12.04
N GLY A 44 23.55 38.38 12.50
CA GLY A 44 22.12 38.12 12.44
C GLY A 44 21.59 37.62 11.09
N THR A 45 22.44 37.20 10.16
CA THR A 45 22.03 36.59 8.89
C THR A 45 22.79 35.31 8.57
N TYR A 46 22.22 34.48 7.69
CA TYR A 46 22.91 33.32 7.11
C TYR A 46 23.88 33.79 6.02
N VAL A 47 25.15 33.39 6.12
CA VAL A 47 26.19 33.65 5.11
C VAL A 47 26.72 32.30 4.62
N PRO A 48 26.82 32.05 3.30
CA PRO A 48 27.42 30.81 2.80
C PRO A 48 28.91 30.76 3.15
N THR A 49 29.42 29.57 3.47
CA THR A 49 30.86 29.38 3.71
C THR A 49 31.65 29.51 2.41
N GLU A 50 32.93 29.87 2.52
CA GLU A 50 33.86 29.87 1.38
C GLU A 50 33.93 28.48 0.72
N ALA A 51 33.87 27.41 1.53
CA ALA A 51 33.79 26.04 1.05
C ALA A 51 32.48 25.74 0.29
N ALA A 52 31.34 26.33 0.65
CA ALA A 52 30.12 26.24 -0.14
C ALA A 52 30.28 26.91 -1.51
N ILE A 53 30.86 28.11 -1.55
CA ILE A 53 31.06 28.90 -2.78
C ILE A 53 32.02 28.17 -3.73
N ILE A 54 33.17 27.68 -3.24
CA ILE A 54 34.14 26.96 -4.08
C ILE A 54 33.50 25.72 -4.74
N ARG A 55 32.58 25.03 -4.05
CA ARG A 55 31.88 23.85 -4.59
C ARG A 55 30.89 24.16 -5.73
N THR A 56 30.55 25.41 -6.02
CA THR A 56 29.70 25.74 -7.19
C THR A 56 30.50 25.81 -8.49
N CYS A 57 31.84 25.87 -8.42
CA CYS A 57 32.73 25.92 -9.59
C CYS A 57 33.02 24.51 -10.14
N THR A 58 32.05 23.88 -10.79
CA THR A 58 32.21 22.50 -11.31
C THR A 58 33.06 22.41 -12.60
N PRO A 59 33.78 21.31 -12.85
CA PRO A 59 34.56 21.09 -14.09
C PRO A 59 33.73 20.81 -15.34
N VAL A 60 32.39 20.88 -15.24
CA VAL A 60 31.48 20.31 -16.22
C VAL A 60 30.87 21.42 -17.05
N LEU A 61 31.15 21.41 -18.35
CA LEU A 61 30.43 22.24 -19.31
C LEU A 61 29.12 21.55 -19.65
N TYR A 62 27.98 22.23 -19.49
CA TYR A 62 26.65 21.68 -19.77
C TYR A 62 26.09 22.28 -21.09
N GLU A 63 25.45 21.46 -21.93
CA GLU A 63 24.79 21.92 -23.18
C GLU A 63 23.81 23.08 -22.95
N ILE A 64 23.12 23.04 -21.82
CA ILE A 64 22.24 24.08 -21.33
C ILE A 64 22.61 24.27 -19.86
N HIS A 65 22.69 25.53 -19.41
CA HIS A 65 22.68 25.87 -17.98
C HIS A 65 21.26 25.64 -17.42
N ALA A 66 20.77 24.41 -17.55
CA ALA A 66 19.43 23.99 -17.18
C ALA A 66 19.39 23.68 -15.69
N SER A 67 18.29 24.10 -15.09
CA SER A 67 17.77 23.63 -13.81
C SER A 67 17.85 22.10 -13.69
N TYR A 68 18.95 21.61 -13.11
CA TYR A 68 19.05 20.23 -12.65
C TYR A 68 17.88 19.95 -11.70
N ALA A 69 17.28 18.76 -11.78
CA ALA A 69 16.18 18.33 -10.93
C ALA A 69 16.71 17.99 -9.52
N ALA A 70 17.22 19.02 -8.84
CA ALA A 70 17.90 18.93 -7.57
C ALA A 70 16.96 18.40 -6.49
N ALA A 71 17.48 17.47 -5.68
CA ALA A 71 16.74 16.97 -4.54
C ALA A 71 16.59 18.09 -3.49
N PRO A 72 15.38 18.37 -2.97
CA PRO A 72 15.22 19.17 -1.76
C PRO A 72 15.77 18.40 -0.55
N LEU A 73 15.89 19.09 0.59
CA LEU A 73 16.29 18.47 1.87
C LEU A 73 15.45 17.22 2.16
N CYS A 74 16.12 16.08 2.39
CA CYS A 74 15.45 14.81 2.64
C CYS A 74 14.58 14.89 3.91
N GLY A 75 13.37 14.36 3.85
CA GLY A 75 12.38 14.45 4.94
C GLY A 75 11.58 15.77 5.01
N LEU A 76 12.06 16.87 4.41
CA LEU A 76 11.40 18.19 4.51
C LEU A 76 9.94 18.17 4.02
N ALA A 77 9.66 17.50 2.90
CA ALA A 77 8.29 17.37 2.39
C ALA A 77 7.37 16.52 3.29
N SER A 78 7.93 15.55 4.04
CA SER A 78 7.17 14.77 5.03
C SER A 78 6.81 15.65 6.22
N PHE A 79 7.78 16.39 6.77
CA PHE A 79 7.55 17.36 7.83
C PHE A 79 6.55 18.45 7.40
N ARG A 80 6.61 18.91 6.14
CA ARG A 80 5.67 19.92 5.58
C ARG A 80 4.22 19.44 5.62
N ASN A 81 3.99 18.17 5.32
CA ASN A 81 2.66 17.57 5.38
C ASN A 81 2.16 17.47 6.83
N VAL A 82 3.03 17.15 7.79
CA VAL A 82 2.70 17.15 9.23
C VAL A 82 2.32 18.55 9.71
N VAL A 83 3.12 19.57 9.40
CA VAL A 83 2.82 20.97 9.76
C VAL A 83 1.54 21.46 9.08
N SER A 84 1.29 21.09 7.82
CA SER A 84 0.06 21.45 7.10
C SER A 84 -1.19 20.80 7.72
N ALA A 85 -1.11 19.52 8.10
CA ALA A 85 -2.20 18.81 8.75
C ALA A 85 -2.52 19.36 10.15
N GLU A 86 -1.48 19.66 10.95
CA GLU A 86 -1.64 20.30 12.27
C GLU A 86 -2.23 21.71 12.14
N LEU A 87 -1.81 22.50 11.15
CA LEU A 87 -2.41 23.81 10.86
C LEU A 87 -3.90 23.68 10.53
N SER A 88 -4.29 22.74 9.66
CA SER A 88 -5.70 22.48 9.35
C SER A 88 -6.50 22.01 10.58
N PHE A 89 -5.90 21.21 11.47
CA PHE A 89 -6.52 20.77 12.72
C PHE A 89 -6.76 21.96 13.68
N VAL A 90 -5.74 22.80 13.89
CA VAL A 90 -5.82 23.99 14.77
C VAL A 90 -6.74 25.07 14.19
N GLN A 91 -6.86 25.18 12.85
CA GLN A 91 -7.85 26.03 12.19
C GLN A 91 -9.29 25.49 12.33
N ALA A 92 -9.48 24.17 12.44
CA ALA A 92 -10.78 23.52 12.55
C ALA A 92 -11.26 23.29 14.00
N THR A 93 -10.38 23.36 15.00
CA THR A 93 -10.70 22.94 16.38
C THR A 93 -10.03 23.85 17.42
N ASP A 94 -10.82 24.40 18.35
CA ASP A 94 -10.33 25.26 19.47
C ASP A 94 -9.63 24.48 20.61
N SER A 95 -9.09 23.29 20.33
CA SER A 95 -8.51 22.38 21.33
C SER A 95 -7.19 22.91 21.89
N PRO A 96 -7.03 22.96 23.24
CA PRO A 96 -5.74 23.23 23.86
C PRO A 96 -4.76 22.05 23.75
N GLN A 97 -5.23 20.85 23.37
CA GLN A 97 -4.39 19.70 23.07
C GLN A 97 -4.08 19.66 21.56
N ASN A 98 -2.89 20.13 21.20
CA ASN A 98 -2.35 20.17 19.84
C ASN A 98 -0.82 20.04 19.87
N ASN A 99 -0.21 19.66 18.74
CA ASN A 99 1.24 19.45 18.61
C ASN A 99 2.00 20.71 18.17
N ALA A 100 1.32 21.83 17.91
CA ALA A 100 1.91 23.04 17.32
C ALA A 100 3.17 23.52 18.07
N SER A 101 3.16 23.49 19.40
CA SER A 101 4.33 23.79 20.25
C SER A 101 5.55 22.93 19.92
N PHE A 102 5.37 21.62 19.69
CA PHE A 102 6.49 20.73 19.35
C PHE A 102 7.00 20.97 17.93
N LEU A 103 6.11 21.22 16.96
CA LEU A 103 6.49 21.50 15.57
C LEU A 103 7.26 22.82 15.44
N LEU A 104 6.86 23.85 16.20
CA LEU A 104 7.58 25.12 16.31
C LEU A 104 9.00 24.91 16.86
N THR A 105 9.16 24.16 17.95
CA THR A 105 10.49 23.84 18.49
C THR A 105 11.31 22.98 17.54
N PHE A 106 10.71 21.97 16.89
CA PHE A 106 11.41 21.15 15.90
C PHE A 106 11.99 22.00 14.77
N TRP A 107 11.20 22.93 14.22
CA TRP A 107 11.69 23.81 13.16
C TRP A 107 12.76 24.80 13.64
N ASN A 108 12.65 25.30 14.88
CA ASN A 108 13.71 26.11 15.48
C ASN A 108 15.06 25.41 15.48
N GLU A 109 15.06 24.12 15.86
CA GLU A 109 16.27 23.30 15.95
C GLU A 109 16.84 22.95 14.56
N VAL A 110 15.99 22.85 13.52
CA VAL A 110 16.44 22.78 12.13
C VAL A 110 17.13 24.08 11.71
N LEU A 111 16.56 25.25 12.03
CA LEU A 111 17.19 26.54 11.73
C LEU A 111 18.49 26.75 12.51
N TYR A 112 18.55 26.34 13.79
CA TYR A 112 19.76 26.38 14.61
C TYR A 112 20.85 25.46 14.05
N ALA A 113 20.48 24.25 13.60
CA ALA A 113 21.39 23.35 12.91
C ALA A 113 21.85 23.90 11.55
N LEU A 114 21.04 24.69 10.82
CA LEU A 114 21.50 25.42 9.62
C LEU A 114 22.46 26.56 9.97
N ALA A 115 22.27 27.25 11.10
CA ALA A 115 23.10 28.36 11.54
C ALA A 115 24.50 27.94 12.04
N TYR A 116 24.59 26.81 12.75
CA TYR A 116 25.79 26.42 13.51
C TYR A 116 26.28 24.98 13.28
N MET A 117 25.54 24.14 12.54
CA MET A 117 25.86 22.72 12.33
C MET A 117 25.69 22.26 10.87
N SER A 118 25.68 23.19 9.92
CA SER A 118 25.44 22.91 8.51
C SER A 118 26.55 22.02 7.88
N PRO A 119 26.29 21.36 6.74
CA PRO A 119 24.97 21.19 6.10
C PRO A 119 24.11 20.13 6.79
N ILE A 120 22.80 20.17 6.57
CA ILE A 120 21.85 19.13 7.01
C ILE A 120 21.55 18.21 5.83
N THR A 121 21.72 16.90 5.98
CA THR A 121 21.46 15.94 4.88
C THR A 121 20.05 15.37 4.90
N ALA A 122 19.45 15.22 6.08
CA ALA A 122 18.11 14.69 6.21
C ALA A 122 17.43 15.08 7.54
N LEU A 123 16.10 15.08 7.51
CA LEU A 123 15.19 15.20 8.65
C LEU A 123 14.43 13.87 8.85
N GLN A 124 14.08 13.56 10.10
CA GLN A 124 13.18 12.44 10.47
C GLN A 124 13.59 11.07 9.87
N THR A 125 14.87 10.74 9.89
CA THR A 125 15.37 9.44 9.38
C THR A 125 15.24 8.34 10.43
N VAL A 126 15.12 7.09 9.99
CA VAL A 126 14.98 5.90 10.86
C VAL A 126 16.10 4.92 10.53
N HIS A 127 16.86 4.52 11.54
CA HIS A 127 18.03 3.65 11.43
C HIS A 127 17.80 2.36 12.22
N PRO A 128 18.18 1.18 11.69
CA PRO A 128 18.00 -0.08 12.42
C PRO A 128 18.90 -0.14 13.65
N THR A 129 18.41 -0.77 14.73
CA THR A 129 19.25 -1.21 15.84
C THR A 129 19.28 -2.74 15.87
N GLN A 130 20.47 -3.29 16.13
CA GLN A 130 20.66 -4.70 16.47
C GLN A 130 21.13 -4.69 17.92
N ALA A 131 20.33 -5.27 18.82
CA ALA A 131 20.76 -5.45 20.19
C ALA A 131 22.03 -6.32 20.24
N GLY A 132 23.06 -5.86 20.95
CA GLY A 132 24.35 -6.54 21.00
C GLY A 132 24.25 -7.89 21.72
N ALA A 133 24.61 -8.98 21.05
CA ALA A 133 24.49 -10.35 21.59
C ALA A 133 25.48 -10.71 22.73
N ASN A 134 26.07 -9.72 23.41
CA ASN A 134 27.19 -9.89 24.34
C ASN A 134 26.92 -9.53 25.82
N GLU A 135 25.83 -8.83 26.15
CA GLU A 135 25.47 -8.57 27.57
C GLU A 135 24.62 -9.73 28.10
N ARG A 136 25.30 -10.77 28.62
CA ARG A 136 24.71 -12.06 29.03
C ARG A 136 24.21 -12.06 30.49
N THR A 137 23.28 -11.17 30.84
CA THR A 137 22.70 -11.08 32.21
C THR A 137 21.19 -10.82 32.23
N CYS A 138 20.40 -11.51 31.40
CA CYS A 138 18.93 -11.61 31.59
C CYS A 138 18.32 -12.81 30.86
N ASN A 139 17.65 -13.73 31.58
CA ASN A 139 17.20 -15.03 31.04
C ASN A 139 15.81 -15.04 30.38
N ASN A 140 15.28 -13.88 29.94
CA ASN A 140 13.91 -13.76 29.43
C ASN A 140 13.82 -13.62 27.90
N ALA A 141 13.52 -14.74 27.22
CA ALA A 141 13.36 -14.81 25.76
C ALA A 141 12.30 -13.84 25.18
N ALA A 142 11.30 -13.45 25.98
CA ALA A 142 10.28 -12.47 25.60
C ALA A 142 10.86 -11.08 25.25
N LYS A 143 11.91 -10.61 25.93
CA LYS A 143 12.58 -9.34 25.58
C LYS A 143 13.42 -9.45 24.29
N GLN A 144 13.98 -10.63 23.98
CA GLN A 144 14.75 -10.86 22.74
C GLN A 144 13.85 -10.80 21.48
N LYS A 145 12.69 -11.47 21.53
CA LYS A 145 11.38 -10.92 21.10
C LYS A 145 11.34 -9.61 20.29
N ALA A 146 11.23 -8.54 21.07
CA ALA A 146 11.04 -7.16 20.64
C ALA A 146 12.32 -6.51 20.09
N ALA A 147 13.51 -6.99 20.51
CA ALA A 147 14.79 -6.43 20.09
C ALA A 147 15.13 -6.72 18.60
N ALA A 148 14.46 -7.67 17.96
CA ALA A 148 14.73 -8.08 16.58
C ALA A 148 14.22 -7.11 15.49
N GLY A 149 13.45 -6.09 15.85
CA GLY A 149 12.88 -5.08 14.94
C GLY A 149 13.02 -3.64 15.43
N ALA A 150 13.89 -3.38 16.40
CA ALA A 150 14.06 -2.06 16.98
C ALA A 150 14.73 -1.09 15.99
N THR A 151 14.34 0.19 16.04
CA THR A 151 14.89 1.25 15.18
C THR A 151 15.03 2.56 15.96
N ALA A 152 16.12 3.28 15.74
CA ALA A 152 16.36 4.59 16.31
C ALA A 152 16.01 5.68 15.28
N MET A 153 15.10 6.59 15.63
CA MET A 153 14.72 7.71 14.77
C MET A 153 15.62 8.93 15.04
N VAL A 154 16.38 9.38 14.05
CA VAL A 154 17.20 10.60 14.10
C VAL A 154 16.37 11.76 13.56
N HIS A 155 16.17 12.80 14.38
CA HIS A 155 15.31 13.92 14.04
C HIS A 155 15.99 14.89 13.04
N ILE A 156 17.29 15.17 13.21
CA ILE A 156 18.09 16.01 12.30
C ILE A 156 19.45 15.33 12.09
N ALA A 157 19.85 15.15 10.83
CA ALA A 157 21.19 14.67 10.45
C ALA A 157 22.03 15.85 9.93
N ALA A 158 22.81 16.45 10.82
CA ALA A 158 23.63 17.64 10.60
C ALA A 158 25.10 17.28 10.29
N ARG A 159 25.92 18.29 9.97
CA ARG A 159 27.34 18.17 9.58
C ARG A 159 27.58 17.09 8.52
N ASN A 160 26.84 17.16 7.41
CA ASN A 160 26.85 16.16 6.35
C ASN A 160 26.55 14.72 6.84
N GLY A 161 25.67 14.59 7.85
CA GLY A 161 25.32 13.32 8.48
C GLY A 161 26.28 12.82 9.56
N GLN A 162 27.36 13.56 9.88
CA GLN A 162 28.32 13.22 10.96
C GLN A 162 27.85 13.66 12.36
N HIS A 163 26.71 14.33 12.47
CA HIS A 163 26.11 14.73 13.74
C HIS A 163 24.61 14.39 13.74
N TRP A 164 24.16 13.57 14.68
CA TRP A 164 22.77 13.09 14.77
C TRP A 164 22.09 13.67 16.00
N ILE A 165 21.02 14.43 15.76
CA ILE A 165 20.25 15.12 16.81
C ILE A 165 18.92 14.40 17.02
N ARG A 166 18.60 14.13 18.29
CA ARG A 166 17.35 13.50 18.75
C ARG A 166 16.61 14.42 19.71
N LEU A 167 15.63 15.15 19.19
CA LEU A 167 14.67 15.90 20.01
C LEU A 167 13.81 14.94 20.86
N MET A 168 13.61 15.26 22.15
CA MET A 168 12.79 14.48 23.07
C MET A 168 11.91 15.42 23.92
N PRO A 169 10.60 15.57 23.60
CA PRO A 169 9.70 16.52 24.26
C PRO A 169 9.11 15.98 25.58
N ILE A 170 9.92 15.25 26.36
CA ILE A 170 9.52 14.72 27.66
C ILE A 170 9.22 15.87 28.63
N ARG A 171 8.05 15.81 29.30
CA ARG A 171 7.66 16.81 30.29
C ARG A 171 8.32 16.51 31.64
N PRO A 172 8.64 17.52 32.47
CA PRO A 172 9.10 17.33 33.83
C PRO A 172 8.20 16.38 34.64
N ASP A 173 6.87 16.54 34.58
CA ASP A 173 5.91 15.67 35.28
C ASP A 173 5.89 14.21 34.81
N ALA A 174 6.42 13.92 33.61
CA ALA A 174 6.53 12.57 33.09
C ALA A 174 7.81 11.90 33.61
N LEU A 175 8.95 12.59 33.50
CA LEU A 175 10.22 12.08 34.04
C LEU A 175 10.16 11.91 35.56
N MET A 176 9.47 12.82 36.28
CA MET A 176 9.25 12.68 37.73
C MET A 176 8.41 11.44 38.09
N ARG A 177 7.57 10.93 37.19
CA ARG A 177 6.83 9.67 37.44
C ARG A 177 7.71 8.45 37.25
N GLU A 178 8.57 8.43 36.21
CA GLU A 178 9.62 7.40 36.07
C GLU A 178 10.52 7.39 37.32
N PHE A 179 10.95 8.57 37.78
CA PHE A 179 11.80 8.74 38.98
C PHE A 179 11.12 8.27 40.28
N ARG A 180 9.80 8.45 40.43
CA ARG A 180 9.03 7.93 41.58
C ARG A 180 8.86 6.41 41.54
N GLU A 181 8.78 5.82 40.36
CA GLU A 181 8.68 4.36 40.19
C GLU A 181 9.95 3.69 40.73
N TYR A 182 11.13 4.17 40.34
CA TYR A 182 12.42 3.73 40.90
C TYR A 182 12.61 4.10 42.38
N GLU A 183 12.02 5.18 42.89
CA GLU A 183 12.06 5.46 44.34
C GLU A 183 11.21 4.49 45.17
N SER A 184 10.16 3.90 44.59
CA SER A 184 9.28 2.97 45.30
C SER A 184 9.93 1.62 45.66
N THR A 185 11.07 1.28 45.04
CA THR A 185 11.85 0.06 45.32
C THR A 185 12.98 0.26 46.34
N VAL A 186 13.25 1.50 46.77
CA VAL A 186 14.42 1.85 47.60
C VAL A 186 14.12 1.72 49.09
N SER A 187 14.93 0.95 49.81
CA SER A 187 14.88 0.91 51.28
C SER A 187 15.77 1.98 51.92
N LEU A 188 15.20 2.78 52.82
CA LEU A 188 15.95 3.79 53.59
C LEU A 188 16.81 3.18 54.71
N SER A 189 16.67 1.89 55.02
CA SER A 189 17.52 1.19 56.01
C SER A 189 18.89 0.83 55.45
N GLU A 190 18.97 0.56 54.15
CA GLU A 190 20.16 0.15 53.41
C GLU A 190 20.13 0.88 52.04
N PRO A 191 20.54 2.17 51.98
CA PRO A 191 20.46 2.96 50.76
C PRO A 191 21.35 2.36 49.66
N PRO A 192 20.87 2.24 48.41
CA PRO A 192 21.64 1.63 47.33
C PRO A 192 22.80 2.54 46.92
N ALA A 193 23.94 1.92 46.60
CA ALA A 193 25.16 2.64 46.21
C ALA A 193 25.03 3.38 44.86
N VAL A 194 24.07 2.98 44.01
CA VAL A 194 23.76 3.61 42.73
C VAL A 194 22.26 3.86 42.66
N ASP A 195 21.87 5.01 42.13
CA ASP A 195 20.48 5.35 41.86
C ASP A 195 20.11 4.89 40.43
N GLU A 196 19.37 3.78 40.33
CA GLU A 196 18.95 3.17 39.06
C GLU A 196 18.13 4.14 38.18
N ALA A 197 17.45 5.12 38.78
CA ALA A 197 16.75 6.18 38.04
C ALA A 197 17.69 7.02 37.16
N MET A 198 19.00 7.07 37.46
CA MET A 198 20.00 7.73 36.62
C MET A 198 20.44 6.88 35.43
N THR A 199 20.19 5.56 35.44
CA THR A 199 20.72 4.60 34.45
C THR A 199 19.67 3.85 33.63
N GLU A 200 18.42 3.72 34.09
CA GLU A 200 17.37 2.93 33.41
C GLU A 200 16.16 3.74 32.91
N ASN A 201 16.18 5.07 33.06
CA ASN A 201 15.12 5.97 32.58
C ASN A 201 15.02 6.06 31.04
N SER A 202 13.93 6.68 30.56
CA SER A 202 13.62 6.81 29.12
C SER A 202 14.67 7.58 28.31
N ILE A 203 15.39 8.53 28.89
CA ILE A 203 16.45 9.32 28.21
C ILE A 203 17.68 8.43 27.98
N VAL A 204 18.06 7.63 28.98
CA VAL A 204 19.22 6.73 28.89
C VAL A 204 18.96 5.57 27.95
N ARG A 205 17.74 5.00 27.95
CA ARG A 205 17.36 3.97 26.96
C ARG A 205 17.49 4.51 25.53
N LEU A 206 17.06 5.74 25.29
CA LEU A 206 17.20 6.43 24.00
C LEU A 206 18.66 6.71 23.62
N ALA A 207 19.54 7.00 24.58
CA ALA A 207 20.98 7.14 24.35
C ALA A 207 21.62 5.82 23.89
N HIS A 208 21.26 4.69 24.50
CA HIS A 208 21.68 3.36 24.05
C HIS A 208 21.13 3.02 22.65
N GLU A 209 19.86 3.29 22.38
CA GLU A 209 19.25 3.10 21.04
C GLU A 209 20.03 3.84 19.94
N LEU A 210 20.35 5.12 20.14
CA LEU A 210 21.16 5.91 19.20
C LEU A 210 22.58 5.37 19.04
N LYS A 211 23.25 4.98 20.14
CA LYS A 211 24.58 4.38 20.15
C LYS A 211 24.63 3.09 19.32
N HIS A 212 23.61 2.23 19.46
CA HIS A 212 23.51 0.98 18.70
C HIS A 212 23.25 1.20 17.20
N ALA A 213 22.46 2.21 16.82
CA ALA A 213 22.27 2.56 15.40
C ALA A 213 23.54 3.15 14.78
N ALA A 214 24.19 4.09 15.47
CA ALA A 214 25.42 4.73 15.03
C ALA A 214 26.56 3.72 14.79
N ALA A 215 26.64 2.68 15.63
CA ALA A 215 27.64 1.61 15.52
C ALA A 215 27.58 0.77 14.23
N GLN A 216 26.47 0.82 13.48
CA GLN A 216 26.30 0.06 12.23
C GLN A 216 26.74 0.86 10.97
N THR A 217 27.00 2.16 11.12
CA THR A 217 27.35 3.04 10.00
C THR A 217 28.79 2.80 9.54
N SER A 218 28.96 2.42 8.27
CA SER A 218 30.12 1.65 7.80
C SER A 218 31.38 2.47 7.41
N SER A 219 31.40 3.78 7.62
CA SER A 219 32.50 4.67 7.18
C SER A 219 33.06 5.58 8.27
N MET A 220 32.18 6.22 9.06
CA MET A 220 32.56 7.11 10.15
C MET A 220 31.43 7.12 11.19
N LYS A 221 31.77 7.03 12.49
CA LYS A 221 30.77 7.08 13.55
C LYS A 221 30.27 8.53 13.73
N PRO A 222 28.96 8.79 13.68
CA PRO A 222 28.41 10.11 13.94
C PRO A 222 28.58 10.48 15.42
N THR A 223 28.71 11.78 15.69
CA THR A 223 28.52 12.34 17.04
C THR A 223 27.03 12.41 17.36
N LEU A 224 26.66 12.12 18.61
CA LEU A 224 25.26 11.91 19.00
C LEU A 224 24.82 12.96 20.03
N GLU A 225 23.63 13.53 19.84
CA GLU A 225 23.06 14.53 20.75
C GLU A 225 21.55 14.30 20.97
N ILE A 226 21.11 14.33 22.23
CA ILE A 226 19.69 14.32 22.63
C ILE A 226 19.36 15.71 23.18
N ILE A 227 18.31 16.34 22.66
CA ILE A 227 17.86 17.67 23.08
C ILE A 227 16.54 17.52 23.84
N LEU A 228 16.57 17.83 25.14
CA LEU A 228 15.44 17.74 26.07
C LEU A 228 14.63 19.04 26.04
N THR A 229 13.83 19.22 24.97
CA THR A 229 13.18 20.50 24.61
C THR A 229 12.21 21.09 25.64
N ARG A 230 11.90 20.36 26.73
CA ARG A 230 10.99 20.77 27.81
C ARG A 230 11.59 20.59 29.22
N ILE A 231 12.88 20.31 29.34
CA ILE A 231 13.58 20.18 30.63
C ILE A 231 14.84 21.05 30.62
N THR A 232 14.90 22.02 31.53
CA THR A 232 16.09 22.85 31.78
C THR A 232 16.84 22.35 33.02
N LEU A 233 18.17 22.50 32.99
CA LEU A 233 19.06 22.26 34.12
C LEU A 233 19.28 23.59 34.87
N SER A 234 19.36 23.53 36.20
CA SER A 234 19.69 24.66 37.08
C SER A 234 21.19 24.74 37.33
N ASP A 235 21.70 25.89 37.78
CA ASP A 235 23.14 26.10 38.02
C ASP A 235 23.74 25.03 38.96
N SER A 236 24.64 24.23 38.38
CA SER A 236 25.21 23.02 39.01
C SER A 236 25.96 23.30 40.30
N GLY A 237 26.52 24.50 40.46
CA GLY A 237 27.27 24.91 41.66
C GLY A 237 26.46 24.86 42.96
N SER A 238 25.13 25.09 42.92
CA SER A 238 24.28 25.08 44.13
C SER A 238 23.67 23.71 44.46
N LEU A 239 23.73 22.77 43.52
CA LEU A 239 23.03 21.47 43.65
C LEU A 239 23.84 20.44 44.45
N PHE A 240 25.17 20.47 44.36
CA PHE A 240 26.03 19.51 45.05
C PHE A 240 26.07 19.72 46.56
N ASP A 241 25.95 20.97 47.03
CA ASP A 241 25.84 21.31 48.46
C ASP A 241 24.45 21.01 49.04
N ALA A 242 23.39 21.05 48.21
CA ALA A 242 22.00 20.95 48.64
C ALA A 242 21.44 19.52 48.71
N CYS A 243 22.05 18.55 48.01
CA CYS A 243 21.66 17.14 48.08
C CYS A 243 22.88 16.23 47.83
N PRO A 244 23.27 15.34 48.77
CA PRO A 244 24.53 14.58 48.74
C PRO A 244 24.49 13.35 47.78
N ALA A 245 25.43 12.40 47.90
CA ALA A 245 25.53 11.23 47.02
C ALA A 245 24.50 10.12 47.36
N PRO A 246 24.09 9.25 46.40
CA PRO A 246 23.08 8.21 46.60
C PRO A 246 23.36 7.22 47.74
N GLU A 247 24.64 6.95 48.03
CA GLU A 247 25.10 6.13 49.17
C GLU A 247 24.64 6.66 50.54
N SER A 248 24.19 7.91 50.63
CA SER A 248 23.77 8.56 51.88
C SER A 248 22.26 8.66 52.01
N VAL A 249 21.71 8.31 53.18
CA VAL A 249 20.27 8.43 53.48
C VAL A 249 19.76 9.86 53.24
N SER A 250 20.60 10.87 53.47
CA SER A 250 20.31 12.28 53.23
C SER A 250 20.06 12.66 51.77
N TYR A 251 20.47 11.85 50.78
CA TYR A 251 20.06 12.00 49.39
C TYR A 251 18.58 11.61 49.20
N TRP A 252 18.20 10.45 49.74
CA TRP A 252 16.84 9.92 49.67
C TRP A 252 15.82 10.68 50.53
N THR A 253 16.29 11.54 51.45
CA THR A 253 15.45 12.51 52.16
C THR A 253 15.56 13.95 51.63
N CYS A 254 16.41 14.24 50.65
CA CYS A 254 16.51 15.61 50.10
C CYS A 254 15.27 15.95 49.25
N PRO A 255 14.89 17.24 49.09
CA PRO A 255 13.67 17.61 48.37
C PRO A 255 13.64 17.09 46.93
N GLU A 256 12.48 16.60 46.51
CA GLU A 256 12.28 15.89 45.24
C GLU A 256 12.79 16.66 44.01
N THR A 257 12.62 17.98 44.01
CA THR A 257 13.08 18.90 42.95
C THR A 257 14.60 19.05 42.91
N VAL A 258 15.29 19.04 44.06
CA VAL A 258 16.76 19.07 44.14
C VAL A 258 17.32 17.72 43.70
N ARG A 259 16.68 16.62 44.13
CA ARG A 259 17.01 15.26 43.70
C ARG A 259 16.85 15.09 42.19
N MET A 260 15.76 15.62 41.60
CA MET A 260 15.56 15.67 40.16
C MET A 260 16.72 16.33 39.43
N GLN A 261 17.13 17.53 39.86
CA GLN A 261 18.22 18.27 39.20
C GLN A 261 19.56 17.52 39.31
N ARG A 262 19.84 16.87 40.46
CA ARG A 262 21.00 15.98 40.60
C ARG A 262 20.91 14.72 39.73
N ARG A 263 19.71 14.15 39.53
CA ARG A 263 19.46 13.05 38.58
C ARG A 263 19.67 13.47 37.13
N LEU A 264 19.21 14.66 36.73
CA LEU A 264 19.43 15.18 35.37
C LEU A 264 20.92 15.32 35.04
N GLN A 265 21.73 15.82 35.98
CA GLN A 265 23.19 15.87 35.83
C GLN A 265 23.79 14.46 35.68
N GLY A 266 23.46 13.53 36.59
CA GLY A 266 23.95 12.15 36.52
C GLY A 266 23.56 11.41 35.22
N ILE A 267 22.38 11.70 34.68
CA ILE A 267 21.92 11.19 33.38
C ILE A 267 22.76 11.78 32.23
N ALA A 268 23.11 13.06 32.28
CA ALA A 268 23.98 13.69 31.29
C ALA A 268 25.40 13.12 31.34
N ASP A 269 25.94 12.89 32.54
CA ASP A 269 27.27 12.30 32.75
C ASP A 269 27.30 10.82 32.28
N TYR A 270 26.26 10.04 32.59
CA TYR A 270 26.12 8.66 32.12
C TYR A 270 25.98 8.61 30.59
N ALA A 271 25.12 9.44 29.99
CA ALA A 271 24.98 9.52 28.54
C ALA A 271 26.29 9.97 27.84
N ALA A 272 27.04 10.90 28.45
CA ALA A 272 28.35 11.29 27.95
C ALA A 272 29.33 10.11 27.94
N SER A 273 29.29 9.23 28.96
CA SER A 273 30.08 7.97 28.97
C SER A 273 29.69 7.00 27.84
N LEU A 274 28.45 7.07 27.35
CA LEU A 274 27.97 6.32 26.19
C LEU A 274 28.41 6.93 24.84
N GLY A 275 28.93 8.16 24.84
CA GLY A 275 29.24 8.95 23.65
C GLY A 275 28.07 9.79 23.13
N VAL A 276 27.06 10.06 23.97
CA VAL A 276 25.85 10.84 23.64
C VAL A 276 25.80 12.10 24.48
N ARG A 277 25.78 13.28 23.85
CA ARG A 277 25.56 14.55 24.54
C ARG A 277 24.09 14.69 24.92
N ILE A 278 23.81 15.17 26.13
CA ILE A 278 22.49 15.70 26.51
C ILE A 278 22.55 17.23 26.49
N THR A 279 21.59 17.85 25.82
CA THR A 279 21.38 19.30 25.79
C THR A 279 20.03 19.61 26.43
N PHE A 280 20.02 20.53 27.40
CA PHE A 280 18.84 20.87 28.21
C PHE A 280 18.15 22.13 27.68
N GLY A 281 16.84 22.07 27.52
CA GLY A 281 16.05 23.10 26.83
C GLY A 281 16.14 22.98 25.31
N ALA A 282 15.47 23.90 24.62
CA ALA A 282 15.70 24.16 23.20
C ALA A 282 16.78 25.26 23.06
N HIS A 283 17.48 25.27 21.93
CA HIS A 283 18.42 26.33 21.57
C HIS A 283 17.72 27.67 21.33
N GLU A 284 18.51 28.74 21.18
CA GLU A 284 18.01 30.11 20.97
C GLU A 284 17.00 30.22 19.81
N PRO A 285 15.99 31.10 19.92
CA PRO A 285 14.93 31.21 18.91
C PRO A 285 15.42 31.88 17.62
N MET A 286 15.52 31.10 16.55
CA MET A 286 15.95 31.55 15.23
C MET A 286 14.83 32.30 14.47
N PRO A 287 15.13 33.43 13.79
CA PRO A 287 14.11 34.25 13.15
C PRO A 287 13.60 33.66 11.81
N LEU A 288 12.35 33.21 11.80
CA LEU A 288 11.65 32.57 10.67
C LEU A 288 11.59 33.35 9.34
N HIS A 289 11.99 34.63 9.32
CA HIS A 289 11.87 35.51 8.15
C HIS A 289 13.19 35.86 7.46
N ILE A 290 14.33 35.38 7.97
CA ILE A 290 15.62 35.72 7.39
C ILE A 290 15.92 34.73 6.26
N PRO A 291 15.99 35.20 5.00
CA PRO A 291 16.03 34.32 3.84
C PRO A 291 17.35 33.54 3.78
N ILE A 292 17.27 32.29 3.32
CA ILE A 292 18.44 31.47 3.08
C ILE A 292 19.15 31.99 1.81
N PRO A 293 20.44 32.35 1.88
CA PRO A 293 21.18 32.85 0.73
C PRO A 293 21.18 31.79 -0.38
N ARG A 294 20.84 32.21 -1.60
CA ARG A 294 20.93 31.39 -2.81
C ARG A 294 22.39 31.39 -3.30
N PRO A 295 22.83 30.39 -4.10
CA PRO A 295 24.20 30.37 -4.62
C PRO A 295 24.49 31.60 -5.47
N PRO A 296 25.76 32.05 -5.56
CA PRO A 296 26.12 33.13 -6.47
C PRO A 296 25.76 32.74 -7.90
N SER A 297 25.26 33.70 -8.68
CA SER A 297 24.96 33.49 -10.10
C SER A 297 26.24 33.09 -10.84
N THR A 298 26.21 31.97 -11.55
CA THR A 298 27.33 31.45 -12.35
C THR A 298 27.48 32.26 -13.65
N SER A 299 27.78 33.55 -13.50
CA SER A 299 28.04 34.52 -14.56
C SER A 299 29.53 34.79 -14.77
N GLY A 300 30.40 33.99 -14.15
CA GLY A 300 31.76 33.78 -14.64
C GLY A 300 31.72 32.66 -15.68
N ASP A 301 32.36 32.86 -16.83
CA ASP A 301 32.29 31.95 -17.96
C ASP A 301 32.68 30.51 -17.58
N ALA A 302 31.82 29.54 -17.91
CA ALA A 302 32.12 28.13 -17.71
C ALA A 302 33.40 27.78 -18.50
N PRO A 303 34.36 27.05 -17.89
CA PRO A 303 35.69 26.92 -18.47
C PRO A 303 35.64 26.21 -19.83
N PRO A 304 36.33 26.73 -20.87
CA PRO A 304 36.15 26.28 -22.24
C PRO A 304 36.57 24.82 -22.46
N PRO A 305 36.02 24.12 -23.46
CA PRO A 305 36.47 22.80 -23.86
C PRO A 305 37.87 22.86 -24.49
N THR A 306 38.64 21.77 -24.41
CA THR A 306 39.94 21.68 -25.08
C THR A 306 39.79 21.54 -26.61
N GLN A 307 40.73 22.08 -27.37
CA GLN A 307 40.76 22.03 -28.86
C GLN A 307 40.89 20.59 -29.44
N CYS A 308 41.20 19.62 -28.58
CA CYS A 308 41.01 18.20 -28.87
C CYS A 308 39.93 17.66 -27.93
N ILE A 309 38.92 16.97 -28.47
CA ILE A 309 37.77 16.44 -27.72
C ILE A 309 37.73 14.91 -27.86
N ASN A 310 37.60 14.24 -26.72
CA ASN A 310 37.41 12.80 -26.62
C ASN A 310 35.90 12.46 -26.63
N LEU A 311 35.46 11.57 -27.52
CA LEU A 311 34.04 11.25 -27.73
C LEU A 311 33.66 9.89 -27.14
N ASP A 312 32.64 9.88 -26.28
CA ASP A 312 31.91 8.66 -25.93
C ASP A 312 30.93 8.25 -27.05
N VAL A 313 30.48 6.99 -27.03
CA VAL A 313 29.43 6.45 -27.91
C VAL A 313 28.20 7.36 -27.95
N SER A 314 27.75 7.88 -26.81
CA SER A 314 26.58 8.74 -26.71
C SER A 314 26.78 10.10 -27.39
N ALA A 315 28.01 10.64 -27.41
CA ALA A 315 28.33 11.86 -28.15
C ALA A 315 28.38 11.64 -29.66
N MET A 316 28.94 10.52 -30.12
CA MET A 316 28.93 10.17 -31.55
C MET A 316 27.51 9.97 -32.08
N VAL A 317 26.62 9.31 -31.32
CA VAL A 317 25.18 9.23 -31.65
C VAL A 317 24.55 10.63 -31.71
N ALA A 318 24.82 11.48 -30.73
CA ALA A 318 24.25 12.82 -30.68
C ALA A 318 24.72 13.73 -31.83
N ILE A 319 26.00 13.69 -32.21
CA ILE A 319 26.54 14.47 -33.34
C ILE A 319 25.98 13.97 -34.69
N CYS A 320 25.65 12.68 -34.82
CA CYS A 320 25.14 12.11 -36.06
C CYS A 320 23.60 12.07 -36.19
N SER A 321 22.83 12.20 -35.11
CA SER A 321 21.35 12.19 -35.10
C SER A 321 20.72 13.24 -36.03
N ASP A 322 19.64 12.89 -36.73
CA ASP A 322 18.88 13.86 -37.57
C ASP A 322 18.29 15.02 -36.76
N LEU A 323 18.02 14.84 -35.45
CA LEU A 323 17.49 15.88 -34.57
C LEU A 323 18.51 17.00 -34.30
N SER A 324 19.79 16.65 -34.12
CA SER A 324 20.87 17.62 -33.86
C SER A 324 21.19 18.51 -35.06
N HIS A 325 20.81 18.07 -36.27
CA HIS A 325 20.92 18.82 -37.52
C HIS A 325 19.59 19.49 -37.91
N GLY A 326 18.63 19.56 -36.98
CA GLY A 326 17.36 20.28 -37.15
C GLY A 326 16.39 19.66 -38.16
N PHE A 327 16.59 18.41 -38.61
CA PHE A 327 15.69 17.80 -39.58
C PHE A 327 14.29 17.57 -38.97
N PRO A 328 13.20 17.92 -39.68
CA PRO A 328 11.83 17.77 -39.18
C PRO A 328 11.36 16.31 -39.24
N VAL A 329 11.96 15.44 -38.41
CA VAL A 329 11.62 14.02 -38.34
C VAL A 329 10.27 13.85 -37.64
N HIS A 330 9.34 13.17 -38.33
CA HIS A 330 8.01 12.79 -37.85
C HIS A 330 8.04 11.63 -36.84
N VAL A 331 8.75 11.82 -35.74
CA VAL A 331 8.67 10.94 -34.55
C VAL A 331 7.23 11.00 -34.02
N GLU A 332 6.50 9.88 -34.09
CA GLU A 332 5.20 9.72 -33.41
C GLU A 332 5.39 9.91 -31.90
N THR A 333 4.46 10.60 -31.23
CA THR A 333 4.50 10.72 -29.77
C THR A 333 4.35 9.35 -29.14
N HIS A 334 5.44 8.83 -28.58
CA HIS A 334 5.40 7.62 -27.77
C HIS A 334 4.44 7.85 -26.59
N SER A 335 3.59 6.85 -26.31
CA SER A 335 2.65 6.84 -25.18
C SER A 335 3.29 6.98 -23.78
N ASN A 336 4.62 6.95 -23.68
CA ASN A 336 5.35 7.09 -22.44
C ASN A 336 5.70 8.58 -22.24
N ARG A 337 5.21 9.18 -21.15
CA ARG A 337 5.43 10.59 -20.79
C ARG A 337 6.92 10.96 -20.77
N ALA A 338 7.80 10.05 -20.33
CA ALA A 338 9.25 10.29 -20.29
C ALA A 338 9.85 10.36 -21.70
N LEU A 339 9.49 9.45 -22.60
CA LEU A 339 9.97 9.46 -24.00
C LEU A 339 9.34 10.61 -24.81
N SER A 340 8.09 10.99 -24.51
CA SER A 340 7.48 12.18 -25.09
C SER A 340 8.13 13.48 -24.59
N ALA A 341 8.50 13.56 -23.31
CA ALA A 341 9.24 14.70 -22.77
C ALA A 341 10.65 14.76 -23.35
N GLN A 342 11.33 13.61 -23.48
CA GLN A 342 12.61 13.48 -24.16
C GLN A 342 12.52 13.98 -25.61
N VAL A 343 11.60 13.48 -26.44
CA VAL A 343 11.45 13.93 -27.84
C VAL A 343 11.12 15.43 -27.96
N SER A 344 10.36 16.00 -27.02
CA SER A 344 10.14 17.45 -26.97
C SER A 344 11.40 18.23 -26.60
N HIS A 345 12.21 17.72 -25.67
CA HIS A 345 13.47 18.31 -25.21
C HIS A 345 14.60 18.19 -26.25
N GLU A 346 14.73 17.01 -26.89
CA GLU A 346 15.69 16.76 -27.97
C GLU A 346 15.47 17.72 -29.17
N ARG A 347 14.23 18.20 -29.36
CA ARG A 347 13.85 19.21 -30.36
C ARG A 347 14.00 20.66 -29.90
N SER A 348 14.10 20.94 -28.60
CA SER A 348 14.17 22.32 -28.08
C SER A 348 15.59 22.88 -28.00
N SER A 349 16.62 22.05 -28.19
CA SER A 349 18.03 22.46 -28.11
C SER A 349 18.81 22.03 -29.35
N SER A 350 19.31 23.02 -30.10
CA SER A 350 20.16 22.82 -31.27
C SER A 350 21.61 22.56 -30.85
N LEU A 351 21.95 21.28 -30.70
CA LEU A 351 23.29 20.85 -30.27
C LEU A 351 24.40 21.43 -31.17
N LEU A 352 24.18 21.51 -32.49
CA LEU A 352 25.18 22.04 -33.42
C LEU A 352 25.51 23.52 -33.16
N GLN A 353 24.53 24.32 -32.74
CA GLN A 353 24.75 25.72 -32.36
C GLN A 353 25.49 25.82 -31.01
N VAL A 354 25.14 24.99 -30.02
CA VAL A 354 25.87 24.92 -28.74
C VAL A 354 27.33 24.51 -28.92
N LEU A 355 27.60 23.51 -29.77
CA LEU A 355 28.97 23.09 -30.13
C LEU A 355 29.75 24.24 -30.77
N LYS A 356 29.13 24.97 -31.69
CA LYS A 356 29.71 26.13 -32.39
C LYS A 356 30.00 27.30 -31.45
N ASP A 357 29.12 27.59 -30.50
CA ASP A 357 29.30 28.73 -29.59
C ASP A 357 30.39 28.44 -28.54
N ALA A 358 30.49 27.19 -28.06
CA ALA A 358 31.52 26.79 -27.10
C ALA A 358 32.92 26.51 -27.71
N LEU A 359 33.00 26.21 -29.01
CA LEU A 359 34.28 26.01 -29.74
C LEU A 359 34.69 27.21 -30.62
N GLY A 360 33.76 28.16 -30.83
CA GLY A 360 33.94 29.30 -31.70
C GLY A 360 34.21 28.91 -33.16
N HIS A 361 35.20 29.55 -33.77
CA HIS A 361 35.62 29.30 -35.15
C HIS A 361 36.91 28.47 -35.27
N ALA A 362 37.38 27.86 -34.18
CA ALA A 362 38.61 27.08 -34.17
C ALA A 362 38.37 25.64 -34.72
N PRO A 363 39.22 25.13 -35.63
CA PRO A 363 39.13 23.75 -36.09
C PRO A 363 39.44 22.79 -34.93
N THR A 364 38.52 21.89 -34.61
CA THR A 364 38.60 21.02 -33.43
C THR A 364 38.97 19.59 -33.83
N GLN A 365 39.94 18.98 -33.11
CA GLN A 365 40.35 17.59 -33.35
C GLN A 365 39.49 16.62 -32.53
N LEU A 366 38.76 15.73 -33.21
CA LEU A 366 37.95 14.69 -32.56
C LEU A 366 38.75 13.40 -32.41
N VAL A 367 38.70 12.81 -31.22
CA VAL A 367 39.29 11.50 -30.91
C VAL A 367 38.29 10.62 -30.15
N ALA A 368 38.44 9.29 -30.20
CA ALA A 368 37.62 8.35 -29.44
C ALA A 368 38.38 7.05 -29.17
N THR A 369 37.99 6.30 -28.13
CA THR A 369 38.55 4.96 -27.88
C THR A 369 38.08 3.97 -28.95
N GLN A 370 38.90 2.98 -29.29
CA GLN A 370 38.51 1.94 -30.28
C GLN A 370 37.20 1.24 -29.86
N GLU A 371 37.06 0.92 -28.57
CA GLU A 371 35.84 0.31 -28.02
C GLU A 371 34.60 1.20 -28.22
N ALA A 372 34.73 2.53 -28.10
CA ALA A 372 33.63 3.45 -28.37
C ALA A 372 33.32 3.54 -29.88
N ILE A 373 34.33 3.52 -30.75
CA ILE A 373 34.15 3.51 -32.22
C ILE A 373 33.42 2.23 -32.67
N ASP A 374 33.88 1.06 -32.22
CA ASP A 374 33.28 -0.24 -32.55
C ASP A 374 31.83 -0.33 -32.03
N LYS A 375 31.61 0.16 -30.79
CA LYS A 375 30.28 0.17 -30.17
C LYS A 375 29.32 1.14 -30.89
N PHE A 376 29.82 2.30 -31.33
CA PHE A 376 29.06 3.28 -32.11
C PHE A 376 28.68 2.72 -33.50
N ALA A 377 29.63 2.14 -34.23
CA ALA A 377 29.38 1.49 -35.52
C ALA A 377 28.28 0.40 -35.40
N SER A 378 28.36 -0.43 -34.36
CA SER A 378 27.36 -1.47 -34.08
C SER A 378 25.94 -0.94 -33.76
N ILE A 379 25.80 0.34 -33.38
CA ILE A 379 24.50 1.02 -33.19
C ILE A 379 24.04 1.63 -34.51
N VAL A 380 24.95 2.27 -35.26
CA VAL A 380 24.71 2.86 -36.58
C VAL A 380 24.16 1.81 -37.55
N ASP A 381 24.81 0.65 -37.68
CA ASP A 381 24.41 -0.45 -38.58
C ASP A 381 23.03 -1.06 -38.23
N ARG A 382 22.44 -0.74 -37.07
CA ARG A 382 21.18 -1.34 -36.58
C ARG A 382 20.00 -0.40 -36.49
N VAL A 383 20.23 0.91 -36.31
CA VAL A 383 19.17 1.86 -35.91
C VAL A 383 19.21 3.17 -36.70
N ALA A 384 20.30 3.49 -37.41
CA ALA A 384 20.41 4.78 -38.10
C ALA A 384 19.37 4.95 -39.23
N SER A 385 18.92 6.19 -39.43
CA SER A 385 18.38 6.65 -40.71
C SER A 385 19.47 6.61 -41.80
N SER A 386 19.11 6.64 -43.08
CA SER A 386 20.12 6.70 -44.16
C SER A 386 21.02 7.95 -44.07
N ARG A 387 20.50 9.07 -43.56
CA ARG A 387 21.25 10.32 -43.36
C ARG A 387 22.16 10.24 -42.15
N GLU A 388 21.68 9.63 -41.06
CA GLU A 388 22.47 9.35 -39.86
C GLU A 388 23.63 8.40 -40.19
N TYR A 389 23.38 7.40 -41.03
CA TYR A 389 24.37 6.46 -41.55
C TYR A 389 25.44 7.15 -42.40
N GLU A 390 25.05 8.02 -43.34
CA GLU A 390 25.99 8.81 -44.15
C GLU A 390 26.86 9.75 -43.31
N ARG A 391 26.27 10.47 -42.34
CA ARG A 391 27.02 11.33 -41.41
C ARG A 391 27.98 10.52 -40.53
N ALA A 392 27.57 9.35 -40.02
CA ALA A 392 28.46 8.46 -39.26
C ALA A 392 29.65 7.96 -40.10
N ARG A 393 29.42 7.58 -41.37
CA ARG A 393 30.51 7.19 -42.28
C ARG A 393 31.44 8.35 -42.62
N TRP A 394 30.95 9.57 -42.75
CA TRP A 394 31.78 10.76 -42.95
C TRP A 394 32.66 11.03 -41.71
N LEU A 395 32.07 10.96 -40.51
CA LEU A 395 32.74 11.18 -39.22
C LEU A 395 33.88 10.18 -38.98
N LEU A 396 33.67 8.91 -39.34
CA LEU A 396 34.66 7.84 -39.21
C LEU A 396 35.63 7.69 -40.40
N GLY A 397 35.56 8.53 -41.45
CA GLY A 397 36.63 8.66 -42.47
C GLY A 397 36.21 8.68 -43.94
N SER A 398 34.97 8.33 -44.30
CA SER A 398 34.51 8.26 -45.69
C SER A 398 34.16 9.65 -46.27
N ARG A 399 35.16 10.53 -46.37
CA ARG A 399 35.08 11.92 -46.86
C ARG A 399 34.59 12.12 -48.32
N ARG A 400 34.18 11.03 -49.00
CA ARG A 400 33.48 11.05 -50.31
C ARG A 400 31.96 11.05 -50.22
N ALA A 401 31.37 10.86 -49.04
CA ALA A 401 29.94 11.03 -48.82
C ALA A 401 29.56 12.53 -48.91
N PRO A 402 28.36 12.88 -49.42
CA PRO A 402 27.93 14.28 -49.48
C PRO A 402 27.85 14.87 -48.07
N CYS A 403 28.41 16.07 -47.88
CA CYS A 403 28.33 16.74 -46.58
C CYS A 403 26.93 17.36 -46.40
N VAL A 404 26.33 17.14 -45.24
CA VAL A 404 24.95 17.55 -44.95
C VAL A 404 24.87 19.02 -44.47
N ASP A 405 25.93 19.53 -43.84
CA ASP A 405 26.05 20.92 -43.37
C ASP A 405 27.51 21.40 -43.48
N GLU A 406 27.73 22.60 -44.03
CA GLU A 406 29.06 23.21 -44.13
C GLU A 406 29.63 23.67 -42.78
N ALA A 407 28.80 24.11 -41.84
CA ALA A 407 29.25 24.55 -40.52
C ALA A 407 29.83 23.36 -39.73
N TRP A 408 29.16 22.20 -39.80
CA TRP A 408 29.66 20.93 -39.25
C TRP A 408 31.00 20.52 -39.88
N ALA A 409 31.14 20.68 -41.20
CA ALA A 409 32.39 20.38 -41.91
C ALA A 409 33.57 21.28 -41.49
N ARG A 410 33.31 22.57 -41.22
CA ARG A 410 34.30 23.56 -40.79
C ARG A 410 34.76 23.32 -39.35
N LEU A 411 33.85 22.93 -38.45
CA LEU A 411 34.18 22.59 -37.05
C LEU A 411 35.02 21.32 -36.94
N PHE A 412 34.73 20.30 -37.77
CA PHE A 412 35.36 18.97 -37.70
C PHE A 412 36.10 18.62 -39.01
N PRO A 413 37.21 19.30 -39.33
CA PRO A 413 37.91 19.15 -40.61
C PRO A 413 38.62 17.80 -40.77
N GLN A 414 38.82 17.03 -39.70
CA GLN A 414 39.42 15.68 -39.73
C GLN A 414 38.41 14.62 -39.24
N SER A 415 38.57 13.36 -39.69
CA SER A 415 37.82 12.23 -39.12
C SER A 415 38.28 11.91 -37.70
N VAL A 416 37.40 11.25 -36.94
CA VAL A 416 37.71 10.83 -35.56
C VAL A 416 38.93 9.90 -35.57
N GLN A 417 39.95 10.25 -34.79
CA GLN A 417 41.15 9.43 -34.62
C GLN A 417 41.01 8.52 -33.39
N VAL A 418 41.65 7.35 -33.44
CA VAL A 418 41.70 6.44 -32.29
C VAL A 418 42.60 7.05 -31.22
N ILE A 419 42.10 7.20 -29.99
CA ILE A 419 42.92 7.56 -28.83
C ILE A 419 43.49 6.30 -28.18
N ASP A 420 44.81 6.24 -28.06
CA ASP A 420 45.55 5.15 -27.45
C ASP A 420 46.64 5.69 -26.50
N ASP A 421 47.49 4.82 -25.95
CA ASP A 421 48.58 5.26 -25.08
C ASP A 421 49.72 5.98 -25.80
N LEU A 422 49.84 5.83 -27.13
CA LEU A 422 50.86 6.52 -27.94
C LEU A 422 50.45 7.94 -28.36
N PHE A 423 49.14 8.24 -28.42
CA PHE A 423 48.59 9.54 -28.79
C PHE A 423 49.09 10.67 -27.89
N LYS A 424 49.51 11.79 -28.48
CA LYS A 424 50.01 12.99 -27.77
C LYS A 424 49.09 14.18 -28.05
N ALA A 425 48.32 14.59 -27.05
CA ALA A 425 47.55 15.83 -27.09
C ALA A 425 48.48 17.06 -27.01
N SER A 426 48.07 18.17 -27.62
CA SER A 426 48.85 19.41 -27.74
C SER A 426 48.65 20.42 -26.61
N VAL A 427 47.64 20.21 -25.75
CA VAL A 427 47.27 21.09 -24.64
C VAL A 427 47.07 20.26 -23.38
N THR A 428 47.49 20.78 -22.24
CA THR A 428 47.33 20.14 -20.93
C THR A 428 46.85 21.14 -19.90
N TRP A 429 45.75 20.86 -19.21
CA TRP A 429 45.45 21.55 -17.95
C TRP A 429 46.53 21.24 -16.91
N SER A 430 46.85 22.22 -16.06
CA SER A 430 47.95 22.16 -15.09
C SER A 430 47.61 21.40 -13.80
N ASP A 431 46.34 21.43 -13.37
CA ASP A 431 45.91 20.83 -12.11
C ASP A 431 45.92 19.29 -12.16
N THR A 432 46.95 18.70 -11.57
CA THR A 432 47.09 17.25 -11.39
C THR A 432 46.26 16.71 -10.22
N SER A 433 45.87 17.56 -9.28
CA SER A 433 45.13 17.14 -8.08
C SER A 433 43.69 16.78 -8.45
N TYR A 434 43.05 17.59 -9.30
CA TYR A 434 41.67 17.36 -9.71
C TYR A 434 41.52 16.08 -10.54
N THR A 435 42.40 15.87 -11.53
CA THR A 435 42.39 14.64 -12.34
C THR A 435 42.65 13.40 -11.51
N CYS A 436 43.59 13.44 -10.57
CA CYS A 436 43.93 12.28 -9.75
C CYS A 436 42.76 11.85 -8.86
N HIS A 437 42.02 12.79 -8.27
CA HIS A 437 40.80 12.49 -7.51
C HIS A 437 39.70 11.86 -8.37
N LEU A 438 39.48 12.37 -9.60
CA LEU A 438 38.51 11.80 -10.53
C LEU A 438 38.92 10.39 -11.01
N GLU A 439 40.20 10.15 -11.30
CA GLU A 439 40.70 8.81 -11.67
C GLU A 439 40.52 7.80 -10.52
N GLN A 440 40.89 8.18 -9.29
CA GLN A 440 40.68 7.35 -8.10
C GLN A 440 39.20 7.09 -7.78
N ALA A 441 38.31 8.04 -8.09
CA ALA A 441 36.86 7.84 -7.96
C ALA A 441 36.34 6.87 -9.04
N LEU A 442 36.80 7.02 -10.29
CA LEU A 442 36.39 6.20 -11.42
C LEU A 442 36.84 4.73 -11.26
N ASP A 443 38.04 4.48 -10.74
CA ASP A 443 38.48 3.12 -10.39
C ASP A 443 37.69 2.53 -9.21
N ARG A 444 37.32 3.34 -8.20
CA ARG A 444 36.40 2.88 -7.13
C ARG A 444 35.03 2.48 -7.67
N LEU A 445 34.48 3.23 -8.65
CA LEU A 445 33.23 2.85 -9.33
C LEU A 445 33.37 1.59 -10.18
N LYS A 446 34.51 1.41 -10.85
CA LYS A 446 34.81 0.25 -11.73
C LYS A 446 34.76 -1.10 -11.00
N VAL A 447 35.00 -1.10 -9.69
CA VAL A 447 34.94 -2.29 -8.82
C VAL A 447 33.55 -2.51 -8.20
N ARG A 448 32.61 -1.55 -8.31
CA ARG A 448 31.26 -1.70 -7.73
C ARG A 448 30.39 -2.69 -8.51
N ARG A 449 29.54 -3.40 -7.77
CA ARG A 449 28.53 -4.32 -8.33
C ARG A 449 27.60 -3.56 -9.27
N ALA A 450 27.60 -3.94 -10.55
CA ALA A 450 26.83 -3.32 -11.62
C ALA A 450 25.36 -3.02 -11.23
N ARG A 451 24.97 -1.75 -11.34
CA ARG A 451 23.58 -1.28 -11.18
C ARG A 451 23.05 -0.74 -12.51
N PRO A 452 21.75 -0.88 -12.83
CA PRO A 452 21.18 -0.25 -14.02
C PRO A 452 21.44 1.27 -14.03
N LYS A 453 21.91 1.80 -15.17
CA LYS A 453 22.30 3.22 -15.38
C LYS A 453 23.51 3.74 -14.59
N SER A 454 24.25 2.88 -13.89
CA SER A 454 25.55 3.24 -13.28
C SER A 454 26.69 3.14 -14.30
N LEU A 455 27.78 3.90 -14.11
CA LEU A 455 29.03 3.73 -14.87
C LEU A 455 29.56 2.28 -14.80
N SER A 456 29.33 1.59 -13.69
CA SER A 456 29.68 0.17 -13.51
C SER A 456 29.00 -0.80 -14.51
N ALA A 457 27.99 -0.32 -15.26
CA ALA A 457 27.34 -1.07 -16.35
C ALA A 457 27.80 -0.65 -17.76
N SER A 458 28.63 0.39 -17.89
CA SER A 458 29.03 1.02 -19.16
C SER A 458 30.56 1.08 -19.32
N PRO A 459 31.25 -0.07 -19.51
CA PRO A 459 32.71 -0.15 -19.47
C PRO A 459 33.41 0.72 -20.53
N HIS A 460 32.83 0.88 -21.73
CA HIS A 460 33.37 1.74 -22.79
C HIS A 460 33.35 3.23 -22.38
N THR A 461 32.32 3.69 -21.68
CA THR A 461 32.23 5.06 -21.17
C THR A 461 33.21 5.28 -20.01
N VAL A 462 33.38 4.27 -19.13
CA VAL A 462 34.42 4.28 -18.08
C VAL A 462 35.82 4.40 -18.70
N HIS A 463 36.15 3.55 -19.67
CA HIS A 463 37.44 3.59 -20.36
C HIS A 463 37.65 4.91 -21.12
N THR A 464 36.62 5.42 -21.79
CA THR A 464 36.69 6.71 -22.48
C THR A 464 36.95 7.86 -21.51
N LEU A 465 36.29 7.90 -20.34
CA LEU A 465 36.58 8.85 -19.27
C LEU A 465 38.01 8.70 -18.71
N GLN A 466 38.48 7.46 -18.48
CA GLN A 466 39.85 7.20 -18.04
C GLN A 466 40.89 7.73 -19.05
N MET A 467 40.66 7.55 -20.35
CA MET A 467 41.55 8.08 -21.39
C MET A 467 41.51 9.61 -21.49
N GLY A 468 40.35 10.24 -21.33
CA GLY A 468 40.22 11.71 -21.32
C GLY A 468 40.98 12.36 -20.15
N LEU A 469 40.84 11.80 -18.94
CA LEU A 469 41.57 12.24 -17.75
C LEU A 469 43.09 12.07 -17.93
N LYS A 470 43.52 10.86 -18.29
CA LYS A 470 44.94 10.49 -18.51
C LYS A 470 45.63 11.33 -19.57
N LYS A 471 44.90 11.72 -20.64
CA LYS A 471 45.41 12.54 -21.75
C LYS A 471 45.13 14.04 -21.59
N ARG A 472 44.47 14.45 -20.51
CA ARG A 472 44.15 15.84 -20.14
C ARG A 472 43.31 16.62 -21.17
N ILE A 473 42.28 15.96 -21.71
CA ILE A 473 41.36 16.51 -22.71
C ILE A 473 39.89 16.35 -22.31
N THR A 474 39.06 17.33 -22.67
CA THR A 474 37.61 17.33 -22.43
C THR A 474 36.97 16.10 -23.04
N THR A 475 36.19 15.36 -22.24
CA THR A 475 35.39 14.22 -22.73
C THR A 475 33.94 14.63 -22.91
N LEU A 476 33.43 14.49 -24.13
CA LEU A 476 32.05 14.78 -24.53
C LEU A 476 31.20 13.50 -24.44
N LEU A 477 30.09 13.56 -23.71
CA LEU A 477 29.16 12.45 -23.50
C LEU A 477 27.76 12.93 -23.08
N ALA A 478 26.76 12.04 -23.10
CA ALA A 478 25.39 12.32 -22.64
C ALA A 478 24.94 11.52 -21.40
N HIS A 479 25.84 10.77 -20.76
CA HIS A 479 25.53 9.85 -19.65
C HIS A 479 25.47 10.58 -18.28
N SER A 480 24.51 11.51 -18.13
CA SER A 480 24.37 12.42 -16.98
C SER A 480 24.42 11.73 -15.60
N HIS A 481 23.65 10.65 -15.40
CA HIS A 481 23.68 9.87 -14.16
C HIS A 481 25.06 9.31 -13.80
N GLY A 482 25.91 9.05 -14.80
CA GLY A 482 27.27 8.52 -14.59
C GLY A 482 28.27 9.61 -14.23
N VAL A 483 28.16 10.80 -14.85
CA VAL A 483 28.92 11.99 -14.41
C VAL A 483 28.58 12.31 -12.96
N GLN A 484 27.29 12.27 -12.62
CA GLN A 484 26.83 12.46 -11.25
C GLN A 484 27.41 11.41 -10.28
N GLU A 485 27.35 10.12 -10.62
CA GLU A 485 27.92 9.05 -9.80
C GLU A 485 29.44 9.20 -9.60
N LEU A 486 30.16 9.67 -10.63
CA LEU A 486 31.60 9.97 -10.57
C LEU A 486 31.90 11.18 -9.67
N LEU A 487 31.14 12.27 -9.81
CA LEU A 487 31.28 13.46 -8.97
C LEU A 487 30.97 13.17 -7.49
N GLU A 488 29.98 12.33 -7.21
CA GLU A 488 29.63 11.91 -5.86
C GLU A 488 30.66 10.96 -5.23
N GLU A 489 31.31 10.11 -6.02
CA GLU A 489 32.39 9.24 -5.55
C GLU A 489 33.73 10.00 -5.37
N ALA A 490 33.95 11.04 -6.15
CA ALA A 490 35.06 11.98 -5.97
C ALA A 490 34.85 12.89 -4.74
N GLY A 491 33.60 13.28 -4.48
CA GLY A 491 33.22 14.13 -3.36
C GLY A 491 33.62 15.60 -3.55
N PRO A 492 33.65 16.40 -2.47
CA PRO A 492 34.00 17.82 -2.54
C PRO A 492 35.52 18.01 -2.75
N ILE A 493 35.96 18.08 -4.00
CA ILE A 493 37.35 18.42 -4.34
C ILE A 493 37.59 19.91 -4.08
N THR A 494 38.55 20.23 -3.20
CA THR A 494 39.04 21.60 -2.96
C THR A 494 40.30 21.86 -3.77
N GLY A 495 40.31 22.91 -4.59
CA GLY A 495 41.43 23.21 -5.50
C GLY A 495 41.28 24.55 -6.23
N SER A 496 42.25 24.83 -7.11
CA SER A 496 42.27 26.03 -7.98
C SER A 496 41.20 26.02 -9.07
N THR A 497 40.90 27.20 -9.62
CA THR A 497 40.02 27.32 -10.80
C THR A 497 40.63 26.62 -12.01
N LEU A 498 39.84 25.75 -12.64
CA LEU A 498 40.25 25.01 -13.83
C LEU A 498 40.24 25.91 -15.06
N SER A 499 41.26 25.80 -15.92
CA SER A 499 41.36 26.59 -17.16
C SER A 499 40.51 26.06 -18.31
N HIS A 500 40.05 24.80 -18.22
CA HIS A 500 39.24 24.11 -19.24
C HIS A 500 38.27 23.14 -18.57
N ALA A 501 37.13 22.84 -19.21
CA ALA A 501 36.19 21.82 -18.75
C ALA A 501 36.75 20.40 -18.92
N VAL A 502 36.60 19.56 -17.89
CA VAL A 502 37.07 18.16 -17.91
C VAL A 502 36.04 17.25 -18.60
N ILE A 503 34.76 17.51 -18.37
CA ILE A 503 33.64 16.79 -18.98
C ILE A 503 32.73 17.80 -19.65
N TRP A 504 32.32 17.53 -20.89
CA TRP A 504 31.24 18.24 -21.55
C TRP A 504 30.01 17.33 -21.55
N LEU A 505 29.03 17.65 -20.71
CA LEU A 505 27.79 16.91 -20.60
C LEU A 505 26.74 17.52 -21.53
N ILE A 506 26.47 16.81 -22.62
CA ILE A 506 25.35 17.11 -23.52
C ILE A 506 24.10 16.34 -23.09
N GLN A 507 22.95 16.81 -23.56
CA GLN A 507 21.67 16.13 -23.36
C GLN A 507 21.59 14.92 -24.31
N PRO A 508 20.97 13.80 -23.91
CA PRO A 508 20.85 12.63 -24.77
C PRO A 508 20.14 12.98 -26.09
N ARG A 509 20.52 12.27 -27.16
CA ARG A 509 19.88 12.32 -28.48
C ARG A 509 19.75 10.91 -29.03
N SER A 510 18.68 10.66 -29.77
CA SER A 510 18.38 9.34 -30.34
C SER A 510 18.57 9.30 -31.86
N PHE A 511 18.90 8.13 -32.41
CA PHE A 511 18.77 7.89 -33.86
C PHE A 511 17.30 7.69 -34.25
N THR A 512 16.98 8.09 -35.47
CA THR A 512 15.62 8.12 -35.99
C THR A 512 15.37 6.88 -36.83
N SER A 513 15.05 5.78 -36.11
CA SER A 513 14.93 4.41 -36.62
C SER A 513 14.41 4.32 -38.04
N SER A 514 15.26 3.84 -38.95
CA SER A 514 14.77 3.29 -40.20
C SER A 514 13.85 2.09 -39.89
N ALA A 515 12.68 2.07 -40.52
CA ALA A 515 11.76 0.94 -40.50
C ALA A 515 11.75 0.34 -41.90
N PRO A 516 12.42 -0.81 -42.14
CA PRO A 516 12.40 -1.47 -43.43
C PRO A 516 10.98 -1.94 -43.75
N SER A 517 10.46 -1.54 -44.90
CA SER A 517 9.21 -2.11 -45.43
C SER A 517 9.38 -3.58 -45.78
N SER A 518 8.27 -4.32 -45.70
CA SER A 518 8.19 -5.78 -45.80
C SER A 518 8.98 -6.43 -46.93
N VAL A 519 9.94 -7.30 -46.57
CA VAL A 519 10.56 -8.28 -47.48
C VAL A 519 10.63 -9.64 -46.81
N SER A 520 9.98 -10.65 -47.40
CA SER A 520 9.97 -12.02 -46.88
C SER A 520 11.34 -12.71 -47.05
N PRO A 521 11.81 -13.52 -46.08
CA PRO A 521 13.15 -14.11 -46.13
C PRO A 521 13.27 -15.21 -47.19
N ARG A 522 13.93 -14.90 -48.31
CA ARG A 522 14.43 -15.92 -49.25
C ARG A 522 15.69 -16.61 -48.72
N ARG A 523 15.85 -17.91 -49.03
CA ARG A 523 17.07 -18.68 -48.78
C ARG A 523 18.15 -18.39 -49.82
N SER A 524 19.30 -17.93 -49.36
CA SER A 524 20.63 -18.07 -50.02
C SER A 524 21.69 -17.70 -48.96
N SER A 525 22.46 -18.64 -48.40
CA SER A 525 23.58 -19.40 -48.98
C SER A 525 24.87 -18.58 -49.16
N SER A 526 26.01 -19.21 -48.85
CA SER A 526 27.40 -18.73 -49.00
C SER A 526 27.77 -17.40 -48.35
N SER A 527 28.50 -17.49 -47.23
CA SER A 527 29.71 -16.70 -47.04
C SER A 527 30.92 -17.62 -47.22
N SER A 528 31.84 -17.24 -48.11
CA SER A 528 33.13 -17.93 -48.27
C SER A 528 34.18 -17.21 -47.43
N ALA A 529 35.02 -17.98 -46.73
CA ALA A 529 36.26 -17.50 -46.15
C ALA A 529 37.40 -18.33 -46.75
N GLU A 530 38.20 -17.72 -47.62
CA GLU A 530 39.33 -18.41 -48.24
C GLU A 530 40.51 -18.53 -47.28
N LEU A 531 41.19 -19.68 -47.34
CA LEU A 531 42.41 -19.95 -46.58
C LEU A 531 43.59 -20.06 -47.55
N ILE A 532 44.55 -19.14 -47.47
CA ILE A 532 45.76 -19.20 -48.30
C ILE A 532 46.78 -20.13 -47.62
N THR A 533 47.04 -21.32 -48.20
CA THR A 533 48.39 -21.75 -48.61
C THR A 533 48.46 -23.16 -49.23
N SER A 534 49.02 -23.23 -50.44
CA SER A 534 50.00 -24.22 -50.92
C SER A 534 49.80 -25.74 -50.67
N GLY A 535 49.12 -26.39 -51.61
CA GLY A 535 49.82 -27.22 -52.62
C GLY A 535 50.28 -28.66 -52.28
N LYS A 536 49.81 -29.62 -53.10
CA LYS A 536 50.67 -30.47 -53.97
C LYS A 536 49.86 -31.23 -55.03
N VAL A 537 50.57 -31.67 -56.08
CA VAL A 537 50.04 -32.47 -57.21
C VAL A 537 50.10 -33.97 -56.84
N GLY A 538 49.19 -34.78 -57.40
CA GLY A 538 49.14 -36.25 -57.23
C GLY A 538 50.14 -37.00 -58.13
N PRO A 539 49.82 -38.22 -58.68
CA PRO A 539 48.55 -38.96 -58.61
C PRO A 539 48.70 -40.51 -58.43
N SER A 540 47.61 -41.24 -58.67
CA SER A 540 47.52 -42.61 -59.24
C SER A 540 47.36 -43.86 -58.35
N ASN A 541 46.70 -44.87 -58.97
CA ASN A 541 46.79 -46.33 -58.78
C ASN A 541 46.18 -47.04 -57.55
N SER A 542 44.95 -47.54 -57.78
CA SER A 542 44.51 -48.95 -57.69
C SER A 542 44.45 -49.72 -56.33
N PRO A 543 43.31 -50.39 -56.02
CA PRO A 543 43.18 -51.44 -54.98
C PRO A 543 43.69 -52.80 -55.54
N PRO A 544 43.82 -53.96 -54.80
CA PRO A 544 42.69 -54.61 -54.06
C PRO A 544 43.03 -55.65 -52.95
N LEU A 545 41.99 -56.38 -52.48
CA LEU A 545 42.02 -57.67 -51.72
C LEU A 545 42.70 -57.62 -50.31
N ILE A 546 42.37 -58.43 -49.30
CA ILE A 546 41.33 -59.47 -49.07
C ILE A 546 40.97 -59.40 -47.55
N SER A 547 39.76 -59.70 -47.06
CA SER A 547 39.32 -61.08 -46.75
C SER A 547 37.82 -61.16 -46.31
N ARG A 548 37.52 -61.99 -45.29
CA ARG A 548 36.28 -62.37 -44.57
C ARG A 548 36.75 -63.05 -43.24
N PRO A 549 35.90 -63.55 -42.29
CA PRO A 549 34.42 -63.57 -42.20
C PRO A 549 33.84 -63.14 -40.81
N SER A 550 32.50 -63.20 -40.69
CA SER A 550 31.72 -63.58 -39.47
C SER A 550 31.79 -62.75 -38.17
N ALA A 551 30.87 -62.91 -37.20
CA ALA A 551 29.41 -63.04 -37.23
C ALA A 551 28.87 -63.03 -35.78
N SER A 552 28.18 -61.95 -35.36
CA SER A 552 27.18 -61.91 -34.26
C SER A 552 27.52 -62.34 -32.81
N THR A 553 26.67 -61.83 -31.89
CA THR A 553 26.27 -62.39 -30.58
C THR A 553 27.07 -62.11 -29.29
N VAL A 554 26.29 -61.91 -28.21
CA VAL A 554 26.60 -61.97 -26.76
C VAL A 554 27.48 -60.86 -26.14
N SER A 555 26.78 -59.81 -25.70
CA SER A 555 26.67 -59.33 -24.30
C SER A 555 27.92 -59.22 -23.38
N PRO A 556 28.12 -58.04 -22.76
CA PRO A 556 28.57 -57.94 -21.38
C PRO A 556 27.38 -58.11 -20.41
N LEU A 557 27.48 -59.02 -19.44
CA LEU A 557 26.62 -59.04 -18.24
C LEU A 557 27.46 -58.75 -16.97
N PRO A 558 26.86 -58.24 -15.89
CA PRO A 558 27.59 -57.51 -14.85
C PRO A 558 27.71 -58.28 -13.52
N PHE A 559 28.53 -57.74 -12.62
CA PHE A 559 28.34 -57.88 -11.17
C PHE A 559 28.25 -56.47 -10.53
N PRO A 560 27.58 -56.30 -9.37
CA PRO A 560 26.44 -55.39 -9.33
C PRO A 560 26.45 -54.43 -8.14
N LEU A 561 25.41 -53.60 -7.99
CA LEU A 561 24.85 -53.22 -6.68
C LEU A 561 23.44 -52.59 -6.78
N THR A 562 22.46 -53.28 -6.19
CA THR A 562 21.20 -52.75 -5.60
C THR A 562 20.35 -51.70 -6.34
N ALA A 563 19.36 -52.21 -7.07
CA ALA A 563 17.99 -51.70 -7.22
C ALA A 563 17.63 -50.30 -6.64
N ARG A 564 17.44 -49.30 -7.53
CA ARG A 564 16.71 -48.05 -7.22
C ARG A 564 15.35 -47.94 -7.94
N ARG A 565 14.36 -48.58 -7.30
CA ARG A 565 12.92 -48.23 -7.15
C ARG A 565 12.13 -47.72 -8.40
N PRO A 566 10.96 -48.33 -8.73
CA PRO A 566 10.13 -47.91 -9.88
C PRO A 566 9.56 -46.48 -9.79
N ALA A 567 9.58 -45.86 -8.61
CA ALA A 567 9.15 -44.48 -8.38
C ALA A 567 9.84 -43.44 -9.28
N TRP A 568 11.12 -43.65 -9.65
CA TRP A 568 11.84 -42.73 -10.54
C TRP A 568 11.24 -42.69 -11.95
N ASN A 569 10.90 -43.86 -12.49
CA ASN A 569 10.28 -43.98 -13.81
C ASN A 569 8.80 -43.51 -13.81
N ALA A 570 8.13 -43.55 -12.66
CA ALA A 570 6.82 -42.92 -12.48
C ALA A 570 6.93 -41.38 -12.47
N TRP A 571 7.87 -40.83 -11.68
CA TRP A 571 8.12 -39.39 -11.60
C TRP A 571 8.46 -38.78 -12.97
N LEU A 572 9.33 -39.43 -13.75
CA LEU A 572 9.68 -39.01 -15.11
C LEU A 572 8.45 -38.94 -16.05
N LYS A 573 7.53 -39.90 -15.96
CA LYS A 573 6.27 -39.88 -16.74
C LYS A 573 5.34 -38.74 -16.31
N VAL A 574 5.25 -38.46 -15.00
CA VAL A 574 4.46 -37.34 -14.48
C VAL A 574 5.08 -35.99 -14.89
N TRP A 575 6.40 -35.86 -14.85
CA TRP A 575 7.12 -34.66 -15.32
C TRP A 575 6.89 -34.39 -16.82
N GLN A 576 7.05 -35.43 -17.66
CA GLN A 576 6.74 -35.35 -19.09
C GLN A 576 5.26 -35.03 -19.36
N TRP A 577 4.33 -35.56 -18.54
CA TRP A 577 2.92 -35.20 -18.62
C TRP A 577 2.69 -33.73 -18.27
N MET A 578 3.33 -33.20 -17.21
CA MET A 578 3.16 -31.83 -16.74
C MET A 578 3.70 -30.77 -17.71
N GLN A 579 4.75 -31.07 -18.49
CA GLN A 579 5.28 -30.17 -19.51
C GLN A 579 4.28 -29.82 -20.63
N GLY A 580 3.25 -30.65 -20.84
CA GLY A 580 2.22 -30.40 -21.85
C GLY A 580 2.60 -30.93 -23.25
N PRO A 581 1.89 -30.47 -24.32
CA PRO A 581 2.18 -30.87 -25.69
C PRO A 581 3.43 -30.16 -26.24
N LYS A 582 4.14 -30.79 -27.19
CA LYS A 582 5.34 -30.22 -27.85
C LYS A 582 5.09 -28.91 -28.61
N MET A 583 3.84 -28.63 -28.99
CA MET A 583 3.39 -27.36 -29.55
C MET A 583 2.22 -26.84 -28.70
N PRO A 584 2.31 -25.62 -28.13
CA PRO A 584 1.22 -25.03 -27.38
C PRO A 584 -0.06 -24.88 -28.21
N LYS A 585 -1.20 -25.23 -27.64
CA LYS A 585 -2.50 -25.02 -28.27
C LYS A 585 -2.94 -23.57 -28.09
N GLN A 586 -3.02 -22.82 -29.19
CA GLN A 586 -3.80 -21.59 -29.23
C GLN A 586 -5.29 -21.92 -29.14
N HIS A 587 -6.02 -21.21 -28.28
CA HIS A 587 -7.48 -21.33 -28.15
C HIS A 587 -8.15 -20.12 -28.82
N ILE A 588 -9.04 -20.39 -29.77
CA ILE A 588 -9.76 -19.39 -30.55
C ILE A 588 -11.26 -19.62 -30.35
N ILE A 589 -12.00 -18.60 -29.95
CA ILE A 589 -13.45 -18.67 -29.78
C ILE A 589 -14.13 -18.65 -31.15
N LYS A 590 -14.85 -19.73 -31.47
CA LYS A 590 -15.76 -19.82 -32.63
C LYS A 590 -17.19 -20.02 -32.13
N HIS A 591 -18.19 -19.52 -32.85
CA HIS A 591 -19.58 -19.92 -32.62
C HIS A 591 -19.72 -21.44 -32.71
N TYR A 592 -20.64 -22.01 -31.94
CA TYR A 592 -21.03 -23.39 -32.12
C TYR A 592 -21.76 -23.55 -33.46
N PRO A 593 -21.57 -24.64 -34.23
CA PRO A 593 -22.32 -24.90 -35.46
C PRO A 593 -23.85 -24.99 -35.25
N TRP A 594 -24.29 -25.15 -34.01
CA TRP A 594 -25.67 -25.23 -33.57
C TRP A 594 -26.14 -23.99 -32.79
N TRP A 595 -25.37 -22.89 -32.74
CA TRP A 595 -25.69 -21.69 -31.94
C TRP A 595 -27.03 -21.08 -32.38
N PRO A 596 -28.14 -21.31 -31.64
CA PRO A 596 -29.49 -21.07 -32.17
C PRO A 596 -29.80 -19.58 -32.31
N TRP A 597 -29.02 -18.74 -31.62
CA TRP A 597 -29.18 -17.29 -31.60
C TRP A 597 -28.27 -16.58 -32.60
N GLN A 598 -27.52 -17.30 -33.46
CA GLN A 598 -26.60 -16.67 -34.43
C GLN A 598 -27.31 -15.64 -35.35
N HIS A 599 -28.55 -15.92 -35.77
CA HIS A 599 -29.35 -14.99 -36.57
C HIS A 599 -29.84 -13.78 -35.75
N LEU A 600 -30.20 -13.98 -34.47
CA LEU A 600 -30.61 -12.91 -33.55
C LEU A 600 -29.41 -12.01 -33.19
N GLU A 601 -28.24 -12.60 -32.95
CA GLU A 601 -26.99 -11.90 -32.67
C GLU A 601 -26.53 -11.10 -33.88
N ALA A 602 -26.61 -11.65 -35.10
CA ALA A 602 -26.36 -10.91 -36.33
C ALA A 602 -27.35 -9.75 -36.56
N ALA A 603 -28.63 -9.94 -36.26
CA ALA A 603 -29.64 -8.87 -36.34
C ALA A 603 -29.40 -7.77 -35.30
N TRP A 604 -29.11 -8.14 -34.05
CA TRP A 604 -28.81 -7.21 -32.96
C TRP A 604 -27.51 -6.44 -33.20
N LEU A 605 -26.47 -7.10 -33.72
CA LEU A 605 -25.23 -6.47 -34.14
C LEU A 605 -25.45 -5.41 -35.22
N ARG A 606 -26.32 -5.69 -36.21
CA ARG A 606 -26.72 -4.73 -37.25
C ARG A 606 -27.51 -3.55 -36.67
N TRP A 607 -28.49 -3.81 -35.80
CA TRP A 607 -29.30 -2.76 -35.17
C TRP A 607 -28.47 -1.83 -34.27
N THR A 608 -27.52 -2.38 -33.50
CA THR A 608 -26.63 -1.61 -32.61
C THR A 608 -25.38 -1.05 -33.30
N ALA A 609 -25.09 -1.39 -34.55
CA ALA A 609 -23.90 -0.92 -35.29
C ALA A 609 -23.73 0.61 -35.39
N PRO A 610 -24.78 1.46 -35.44
CA PRO A 610 -24.63 2.91 -35.40
C PRO A 610 -24.11 3.43 -34.04
N LEU A 611 -24.41 2.71 -32.96
CA LEU A 611 -24.17 3.09 -31.56
C LEU A 611 -22.88 2.50 -30.98
N ALA A 612 -22.39 1.40 -31.55
CA ALA A 612 -21.17 0.72 -31.15
C ALA A 612 -19.91 1.54 -31.47
N TRP A 613 -18.86 1.43 -30.64
CA TRP A 613 -17.56 2.00 -30.98
C TRP A 613 -16.97 1.28 -32.19
N LYS A 614 -16.65 2.02 -33.25
CA LYS A 614 -16.03 1.48 -34.47
C LYS A 614 -14.52 1.67 -34.32
N PRO A 615 -13.70 0.60 -34.26
CA PRO A 615 -12.26 0.77 -34.19
C PRO A 615 -11.73 1.56 -35.39
N PRO A 616 -10.68 2.39 -35.23
CA PRO A 616 -10.05 3.08 -36.35
C PRO A 616 -9.62 2.09 -37.44
N ALA A 617 -9.56 2.55 -38.70
CA ALA A 617 -9.09 1.70 -39.79
C ALA A 617 -7.62 1.32 -39.53
N SER A 618 -7.27 0.07 -39.79
CA SER A 618 -5.96 -0.49 -39.45
C SER A 618 -4.83 0.15 -40.25
N SER A 619 -4.13 1.11 -39.64
CA SER A 619 -2.67 1.14 -39.75
C SER A 619 -2.14 0.00 -38.89
N ASP A 620 -1.51 -1.00 -39.51
CA ASP A 620 -1.09 -2.21 -38.79
C ASP A 620 -0.08 -1.89 -37.67
N LEU A 621 -0.53 -2.12 -36.43
CA LEU A 621 0.26 -1.96 -35.22
C LEU A 621 0.09 -3.21 -34.35
N PRO A 622 1.17 -3.88 -33.91
CA PRO A 622 1.05 -5.12 -33.16
C PRO A 622 0.32 -4.93 -31.81
N LEU A 623 -0.49 -5.91 -31.43
CA LEU A 623 -0.84 -6.08 -30.01
C LEU A 623 0.46 -6.31 -29.23
N TRP A 624 0.68 -5.50 -28.19
CA TRP A 624 1.86 -5.63 -27.32
C TRP A 624 1.83 -6.95 -26.53
N GLY A 625 2.56 -7.94 -27.04
CA GLY A 625 2.88 -9.18 -26.32
C GLY A 625 2.38 -10.46 -26.99
N SER A 626 2.94 -10.81 -28.15
CA SER A 626 2.92 -12.19 -28.68
C SER A 626 4.21 -12.49 -29.43
N GLU A 627 5.14 -13.19 -28.78
CA GLU A 627 6.26 -13.83 -29.47
C GLU A 627 5.75 -15.07 -30.23
N GLU A 628 6.22 -15.21 -31.47
CA GLU A 628 6.23 -16.41 -32.32
C GLU A 628 5.01 -17.36 -32.32
N ALA A 629 4.16 -17.22 -33.34
CA ALA A 629 3.44 -18.34 -33.95
C ALA A 629 3.24 -18.08 -35.45
N PRO A 630 3.59 -19.04 -36.36
CA PRO A 630 3.44 -18.84 -37.79
C PRO A 630 1.97 -18.94 -38.22
N SER A 631 1.45 -17.89 -38.85
CA SER A 631 0.11 -17.88 -39.44
C SER A 631 0.09 -18.66 -40.75
N ILE A 632 -0.74 -19.70 -40.83
CA ILE A 632 -1.08 -20.38 -42.09
C ILE A 632 -2.15 -19.54 -42.82
N GLU A 633 -2.00 -19.40 -44.13
CA GLU A 633 -2.90 -18.63 -45.00
C GLU A 633 -4.30 -19.25 -45.08
N LEU A 634 -5.31 -18.39 -45.15
CA LEU A 634 -6.70 -18.72 -45.49
C LEU A 634 -7.27 -17.52 -46.27
N GLU A 635 -7.75 -17.75 -47.50
CA GLU A 635 -8.16 -16.69 -48.41
C GLU A 635 -9.41 -15.92 -47.92
N PRO A 636 -9.47 -14.59 -48.15
CA PRO A 636 -10.70 -13.82 -47.99
C PRO A 636 -11.61 -13.97 -49.20
N THR A 637 -12.72 -14.72 -49.07
CA THR A 637 -13.76 -14.77 -50.11
C THR A 637 -14.42 -13.41 -50.30
N ASN A 638 -14.46 -12.92 -51.55
CA ASN A 638 -15.10 -11.66 -51.94
C ASN A 638 -16.55 -11.55 -51.46
N HIS A 639 -16.92 -10.44 -50.80
CA HIS A 639 -18.24 -9.81 -50.96
C HIS A 639 -18.22 -8.30 -50.58
N MET A 640 -17.96 -7.50 -51.61
CA MET A 640 -18.39 -6.12 -51.85
C MET A 640 -19.22 -5.39 -50.77
N HIS A 641 -18.72 -4.26 -50.29
CA HIS A 641 -19.46 -2.98 -50.31
C HIS A 641 -18.48 -1.79 -50.38
N THR A 642 -18.67 -0.92 -51.37
CA THR A 642 -17.86 0.29 -51.57
C THR A 642 -18.18 1.36 -50.52
N ILE A 643 -17.15 1.84 -49.83
CA ILE A 643 -17.19 3.01 -48.94
C ILE A 643 -16.20 4.04 -49.49
N PRO A 644 -16.53 5.35 -49.54
CA PRO A 644 -15.63 6.36 -50.08
C PRO A 644 -14.28 6.38 -49.36
N THR A 645 -13.19 6.45 -50.13
CA THR A 645 -11.84 6.67 -49.59
C THR A 645 -11.78 8.05 -48.91
N PRO A 646 -11.35 8.15 -47.64
CA PRO A 646 -11.11 9.45 -47.03
C PRO A 646 -9.96 10.17 -47.74
N PRO A 647 -9.93 11.52 -47.75
CA PRO A 647 -8.85 12.28 -48.38
C PRO A 647 -7.50 11.98 -47.70
N PRO A 648 -6.38 12.05 -48.45
CA PRO A 648 -5.06 11.76 -47.89
C PRO A 648 -4.73 12.76 -46.77
N ALA A 649 -4.56 12.24 -45.56
CA ALA A 649 -4.23 13.05 -44.39
C ALA A 649 -2.90 13.78 -44.62
N LYS A 650 -2.94 15.13 -44.56
CA LYS A 650 -1.76 15.98 -44.82
C LYS A 650 -0.62 15.60 -43.87
N GLN A 651 0.48 15.09 -44.41
CA GLN A 651 1.62 14.56 -43.65
C GLN A 651 2.50 15.66 -43.00
N GLY A 652 1.90 16.73 -42.44
CA GLY A 652 2.58 17.93 -41.97
C GLY A 652 2.27 18.34 -40.51
N GLY A 653 1.54 17.54 -39.74
CA GLY A 653 1.16 17.86 -38.36
C GLY A 653 2.15 17.40 -37.30
N THR A 654 2.44 18.26 -36.32
CA THR A 654 3.16 17.93 -35.07
C THR A 654 2.56 16.72 -34.35
N PRO A 655 3.26 16.06 -33.41
CA PRO A 655 2.69 14.92 -32.68
C PRO A 655 1.42 15.27 -31.89
N GLY A 656 1.32 16.50 -31.38
CA GLY A 656 0.07 17.04 -30.81
C GLY A 656 -1.04 17.11 -31.85
N GLN A 657 -0.77 17.64 -33.05
CA GLN A 657 -1.73 17.64 -34.17
C GLN A 657 -2.05 16.22 -34.70
N ARG A 658 -1.14 15.24 -34.59
CA ARG A 658 -1.42 13.83 -34.90
C ARG A 658 -2.33 13.17 -33.87
N TRP A 659 -2.14 13.48 -32.58
CA TRP A 659 -3.01 13.03 -31.50
C TRP A 659 -4.40 13.68 -31.63
N TRP A 660 -4.45 14.99 -31.87
CA TRP A 660 -5.69 15.70 -32.21
C TRP A 660 -6.34 15.15 -33.47
N ALA A 661 -5.62 14.84 -34.54
CA ALA A 661 -6.18 14.22 -35.74
C ALA A 661 -6.66 12.78 -35.52
N LYS A 662 -6.02 12.01 -34.62
CA LYS A 662 -6.52 10.70 -34.18
C LYS A 662 -7.82 10.85 -33.38
N ILE A 663 -7.93 11.85 -32.51
CA ILE A 663 -9.19 12.21 -31.81
C ILE A 663 -10.25 12.74 -32.78
N GLU A 664 -9.88 13.59 -33.73
CA GLU A 664 -10.80 14.19 -34.70
C GLU A 664 -11.33 13.13 -35.67
N CYS A 665 -10.49 12.18 -36.11
CA CYS A 665 -10.91 11.06 -36.95
C CYS A 665 -11.79 10.06 -36.17
N ASP A 666 -11.44 9.73 -34.93
CA ASP A 666 -12.30 8.90 -34.08
C ASP A 666 -13.63 9.61 -33.79
N TRP A 667 -13.63 10.91 -33.51
CA TRP A 667 -14.84 11.72 -33.34
C TRP A 667 -15.68 11.76 -34.63
N GLN A 668 -15.11 12.12 -35.78
CA GLN A 668 -15.84 12.11 -37.07
C GLN A 668 -16.48 10.73 -37.36
N ARG A 669 -15.88 9.62 -36.93
CA ARG A 669 -16.37 8.24 -37.09
C ARG A 669 -17.37 7.78 -36.00
N ASN A 670 -17.18 8.25 -34.77
CA ASN A 670 -17.81 7.75 -33.55
C ASN A 670 -18.49 8.84 -32.69
N TRP A 671 -18.72 10.06 -33.20
CA TRP A 671 -19.33 11.16 -32.45
C TRP A 671 -20.66 10.77 -31.80
N LEU A 672 -21.51 10.03 -32.53
CA LEU A 672 -22.79 9.53 -32.03
C LEU A 672 -22.59 8.53 -30.87
N HIS A 673 -21.59 7.66 -30.97
CA HIS A 673 -21.21 6.75 -29.89
C HIS A 673 -20.73 7.54 -28.66
N TRP A 674 -19.84 8.52 -28.84
CA TRP A 674 -19.31 9.33 -27.73
C TRP A 674 -20.38 10.19 -27.06
N ILE A 675 -21.27 10.84 -27.82
CA ILE A 675 -22.38 11.63 -27.27
C ILE A 675 -23.31 10.72 -26.45
N ILE A 676 -23.67 9.55 -26.97
CA ILE A 676 -24.58 8.63 -26.28
C ILE A 676 -23.89 7.97 -25.08
N LEU A 677 -22.61 7.61 -25.17
CA LEU A 677 -21.83 7.10 -24.05
C LEU A 677 -21.75 8.12 -22.91
N CYS A 678 -21.42 9.38 -23.22
CA CYS A 678 -21.38 10.47 -22.25
C CYS A 678 -22.77 10.75 -21.65
N ALA A 679 -23.82 10.82 -22.47
CA ALA A 679 -25.19 11.04 -21.98
C ALA A 679 -25.67 9.91 -21.05
N VAL A 680 -25.40 8.65 -21.40
CA VAL A 680 -25.75 7.48 -20.57
C VAL A 680 -24.94 7.45 -19.27
N CYS A 681 -23.64 7.78 -19.30
CA CYS A 681 -22.81 7.84 -18.10
C CYS A 681 -23.19 9.01 -17.16
N ILE A 682 -23.45 10.22 -17.70
CA ILE A 682 -23.86 11.39 -16.92
C ILE A 682 -25.27 11.19 -16.35
N GLY A 683 -26.21 10.68 -17.16
CA GLY A 683 -27.57 10.37 -16.72
C GLY A 683 -27.61 9.32 -15.61
N TRP A 684 -26.81 8.25 -15.74
CA TRP A 684 -26.64 7.27 -14.66
C TRP A 684 -26.04 7.91 -13.41
N LEU A 685 -24.93 8.65 -13.53
CA LEU A 685 -24.25 9.24 -12.36
C LEU A 685 -25.16 10.20 -11.59
N PHE A 686 -25.93 11.03 -12.30
CA PHE A 686 -26.92 11.92 -11.70
C PHE A 686 -28.03 11.12 -10.99
N CYS A 687 -28.66 10.18 -11.69
CA CYS A 687 -29.76 9.37 -11.16
C CYS A 687 -29.33 8.55 -9.93
N PHE A 688 -28.17 7.89 -10.01
CA PHE A 688 -27.57 7.12 -8.92
C PHE A 688 -27.27 8.02 -7.70
N SER A 689 -26.60 9.17 -7.91
CA SER A 689 -26.25 10.08 -6.80
C SER A 689 -27.48 10.64 -6.09
N VAL A 690 -28.49 11.07 -6.86
CA VAL A 690 -29.77 11.58 -6.32
C VAL A 690 -30.50 10.50 -5.53
N MET A 691 -30.50 9.25 -6.00
CA MET A 691 -31.20 8.16 -5.31
C MET A 691 -30.43 7.59 -4.11
N VAL A 692 -29.09 7.60 -4.12
CA VAL A 692 -28.27 7.36 -2.93
C VAL A 692 -28.53 8.42 -1.86
N HIS A 693 -28.69 9.70 -2.25
CA HIS A 693 -29.09 10.76 -1.32
C HIS A 693 -30.48 10.47 -0.70
N TYR A 694 -31.50 10.22 -1.53
CA TYR A 694 -32.85 9.92 -1.02
C TYR A 694 -32.96 8.65 -0.17
N THR A 695 -32.13 7.62 -0.41
CA THR A 695 -32.21 6.36 0.33
C THR A 695 -31.59 6.47 1.74
N TRP A 696 -30.52 7.25 1.92
CA TRP A 696 -29.71 7.25 3.15
C TRP A 696 -29.62 8.58 3.89
N PHE A 697 -29.94 9.71 3.25
CA PHE A 697 -29.65 11.05 3.77
C PHE A 697 -30.85 12.01 3.77
N SER A 698 -31.99 11.62 3.20
CA SER A 698 -33.21 12.46 3.11
C SER A 698 -34.36 12.04 4.04
N ALA A 699 -34.19 11.01 4.87
CA ALA A 699 -35.25 10.53 5.76
C ALA A 699 -35.69 11.60 6.77
N ARG A 700 -36.99 11.74 6.98
CA ARG A 700 -37.62 12.70 7.89
C ARG A 700 -38.79 12.06 8.64
N ILE A 701 -38.94 12.43 9.91
CA ILE A 701 -40.01 11.93 10.78
C ILE A 701 -40.64 13.10 11.54
N LEU A 702 -41.97 13.17 11.55
CA LEU A 702 -42.72 14.22 12.24
C LEU A 702 -43.03 13.77 13.67
N THR A 703 -42.48 14.50 14.63
CA THR A 703 -42.67 14.31 16.07
C THR A 703 -43.53 15.45 16.64
N ASN A 704 -43.93 15.33 17.91
CA ASN A 704 -44.66 16.39 18.61
C ASN A 704 -43.88 17.72 18.72
N GLU A 705 -42.55 17.68 18.54
CA GLU A 705 -41.66 18.85 18.49
C GLU A 705 -41.31 19.28 17.06
N GLY A 706 -42.01 18.73 16.05
CA GLY A 706 -41.77 18.99 14.63
C GLY A 706 -40.90 17.95 13.94
N TRP A 707 -40.39 18.32 12.75
CA TRP A 707 -39.62 17.45 11.87
C TRP A 707 -38.20 17.20 12.39
N ARG A 708 -37.84 15.92 12.57
CA ARG A 708 -36.49 15.48 12.95
C ARG A 708 -35.84 14.62 11.85
N THR A 709 -34.51 14.54 11.87
CA THR A 709 -33.77 13.49 11.15
C THR A 709 -33.77 12.23 12.04
N PRO A 710 -34.15 11.05 11.55
CA PRO A 710 -33.99 9.80 12.30
C PRO A 710 -32.53 9.36 12.35
N SER A 711 -32.12 8.71 13.43
CA SER A 711 -30.82 8.03 13.55
C SER A 711 -30.82 6.74 12.72
N PRO A 712 -29.89 6.55 11.77
CA PRO A 712 -29.85 5.33 10.97
C PRO A 712 -29.28 4.16 11.80
N PHE A 713 -30.05 3.08 11.91
CA PHE A 713 -29.71 1.89 12.69
C PHE A 713 -29.27 0.73 11.79
N THR A 714 -28.48 -0.18 12.35
CA THR A 714 -28.25 -1.52 11.78
C THR A 714 -29.34 -2.48 12.23
N CYS A 715 -29.51 -3.59 11.52
CA CYS A 715 -30.47 -4.63 11.92
C CYS A 715 -30.15 -5.29 13.29
N THR A 716 -28.94 -5.10 13.82
CA THR A 716 -28.47 -5.63 15.12
C THR A 716 -28.34 -4.54 16.20
N THR A 717 -28.81 -3.32 15.97
CA THR A 717 -28.75 -2.24 16.98
C THR A 717 -29.65 -2.57 18.17
N THR A 718 -29.12 -2.45 19.38
CA THR A 718 -29.79 -2.63 20.68
C THR A 718 -29.62 -1.39 21.56
N LEU A 719 -30.31 -1.33 22.70
CA LEU A 719 -30.07 -0.36 23.78
C LEU A 719 -29.28 -0.97 24.97
N TRP A 720 -28.90 -2.24 24.87
CA TRP A 720 -28.11 -2.95 25.88
C TRP A 720 -27.16 -3.95 25.18
N GLY A 721 -25.90 -3.95 25.60
CA GLY A 721 -24.81 -4.77 25.03
C GLY A 721 -24.87 -6.26 25.40
N ARG A 722 -23.76 -6.97 25.24
CA ARG A 722 -23.55 -8.36 25.68
C ARG A 722 -22.87 -8.41 27.05
N ASN A 723 -23.23 -9.42 27.84
CA ASN A 723 -22.54 -9.81 29.09
C ASN A 723 -22.21 -8.59 29.99
N ASP A 724 -20.94 -8.19 30.10
CA ASP A 724 -20.46 -7.06 30.90
C ASP A 724 -20.16 -5.77 30.11
N GLU A 725 -20.51 -5.68 28.82
CA GLU A 725 -20.33 -4.47 27.97
C GLU A 725 -21.06 -3.24 28.52
N CYS A 726 -22.22 -3.42 29.19
CA CYS A 726 -22.93 -2.33 29.86
C CYS A 726 -22.30 -1.91 31.20
N GLY A 727 -21.19 -2.52 31.63
CA GLY A 727 -20.55 -2.21 32.91
C GLY A 727 -21.38 -2.64 34.13
N LEU A 728 -20.90 -2.25 35.31
CA LEU A 728 -21.56 -2.57 36.58
C LEU A 728 -22.93 -1.88 36.66
N ASP A 729 -23.95 -2.64 37.05
CA ASP A 729 -25.36 -2.25 37.13
C ASP A 729 -25.96 -1.65 35.85
N GLY A 730 -25.29 -1.85 34.70
CA GLY A 730 -25.69 -1.31 33.40
C GLY A 730 -25.20 0.11 33.10
N SER A 731 -24.37 0.70 33.96
CA SER A 731 -23.94 2.11 33.92
C SER A 731 -23.44 2.63 32.56
N SER A 732 -22.83 1.80 31.71
CA SER A 732 -22.38 2.19 30.35
C SER A 732 -23.48 2.19 29.28
N CYS A 733 -24.67 1.67 29.60
CA CYS A 733 -25.86 1.64 28.74
C CYS A 733 -26.99 2.56 29.24
N ALA A 734 -26.69 3.47 30.19
CA ALA A 734 -27.62 4.47 30.69
C ALA A 734 -27.84 5.61 29.67
N PRO A 735 -28.97 6.35 29.71
CA PRO A 735 -30.10 6.24 30.64
C PRO A 735 -30.94 4.97 30.42
N PHE A 736 -31.77 4.57 31.39
CA PHE A 736 -32.71 3.44 31.21
C PHE A 736 -34.18 3.85 31.09
N SER A 737 -34.54 5.08 31.48
CA SER A 737 -35.89 5.64 31.50
C SER A 737 -35.99 6.99 30.77
N ASP A 738 -37.22 7.33 30.35
CA ASP A 738 -37.67 8.59 29.73
C ASP A 738 -36.91 9.19 28.53
N SER A 739 -35.85 8.54 28.04
CA SER A 739 -35.23 8.88 26.76
C SER A 739 -36.17 8.56 25.59
N THR A 740 -36.15 9.39 24.55
CA THR A 740 -36.82 9.11 23.27
C THR A 740 -35.86 9.36 22.12
N MET A 741 -35.82 8.44 21.16
CA MET A 741 -35.01 8.59 19.95
C MET A 741 -35.76 8.17 18.69
N THR A 742 -35.62 9.00 17.66
CA THR A 742 -36.10 8.74 16.31
C THR A 742 -35.11 7.85 15.57
N PHE A 743 -35.55 6.77 14.95
CA PHE A 743 -34.68 5.82 14.24
C PHE A 743 -35.15 5.52 12.82
N GLN A 744 -34.24 5.05 11.96
CA GLN A 744 -34.51 4.51 10.63
C GLN A 744 -33.85 3.13 10.50
N CYS A 745 -34.63 2.13 10.09
CA CYS A 745 -34.17 0.76 9.88
C CYS A 745 -34.20 0.39 8.38
N PRO A 746 -33.18 -0.33 7.87
CA PRO A 746 -33.17 -0.83 6.49
C PRO A 746 -34.13 -2.01 6.32
N SER A 747 -34.34 -2.44 5.06
CA SER A 747 -35.10 -3.65 4.75
C SER A 747 -34.37 -4.92 5.18
N GLY A 748 -35.14 -5.99 5.36
CA GLY A 748 -34.59 -7.33 5.57
C GLY A 748 -34.25 -7.70 7.02
N CYS A 749 -34.31 -6.79 8.00
CA CYS A 749 -33.87 -7.07 9.38
C CYS A 749 -34.58 -8.24 10.08
N ALA A 750 -35.78 -8.65 9.64
CA ALA A 750 -36.44 -9.86 10.12
C ALA A 750 -35.68 -11.17 9.79
N LYS A 751 -34.82 -11.15 8.76
CA LYS A 751 -33.88 -12.24 8.43
C LYS A 751 -32.53 -12.11 9.15
N THR A 752 -32.24 -10.99 9.80
CA THR A 752 -30.96 -10.80 10.51
C THR A 752 -31.02 -11.57 11.83
N THR A 753 -30.21 -12.62 11.90
CA THR A 753 -30.21 -13.57 13.01
C THR A 753 -28.90 -13.50 13.81
N LEU A 754 -28.95 -13.98 15.04
CA LEU A 754 -27.75 -14.28 15.83
C LEU A 754 -26.89 -15.31 15.09
N LEU A 755 -25.60 -15.00 14.91
CA LEU A 755 -24.59 -15.92 14.34
C LEU A 755 -23.71 -16.58 15.41
N ASN A 756 -23.83 -16.12 16.66
CA ASN A 756 -23.22 -16.70 17.85
C ASN A 756 -24.32 -16.85 18.92
N PRO A 757 -24.29 -17.91 19.76
CA PRO A 757 -25.31 -18.11 20.79
C PRO A 757 -25.35 -16.95 21.79
N ARG A 758 -26.56 -16.41 22.01
CA ARG A 758 -26.87 -15.39 23.02
C ARG A 758 -27.76 -16.00 24.10
N THR A 759 -27.39 -15.87 25.36
CA THR A 759 -28.26 -16.29 26.47
C THR A 759 -29.29 -15.22 26.84
N VAL A 760 -30.51 -15.68 27.12
CA VAL A 760 -31.60 -14.91 27.74
C VAL A 760 -32.14 -15.79 28.87
N GLY A 761 -31.88 -15.41 30.12
CA GLY A 761 -32.16 -16.26 31.28
C GLY A 761 -31.48 -17.65 31.20
N ASP A 762 -32.23 -18.72 31.43
CA ASP A 762 -31.70 -20.10 31.40
C ASP A 762 -31.47 -20.69 29.98
N GLN A 763 -31.91 -20.00 28.92
CA GLN A 763 -31.87 -20.50 27.54
C GLN A 763 -30.83 -19.77 26.68
N ALA A 764 -30.33 -20.46 25.65
CA ALA A 764 -29.39 -19.93 24.67
C ALA A 764 -30.00 -19.98 23.26
N TYR A 765 -30.04 -18.83 22.60
CA TYR A 765 -30.66 -18.63 21.29
C TYR A 765 -29.59 -18.38 20.22
N ASN A 766 -29.73 -18.99 19.05
CA ASN A 766 -28.86 -18.84 17.90
C ASN A 766 -29.68 -18.99 16.61
N TYR A 767 -29.24 -18.40 15.49
CA TYR A 767 -29.96 -18.40 14.20
C TYR A 767 -31.41 -17.88 14.24
N VAL A 768 -31.73 -17.03 15.22
CA VAL A 768 -33.00 -16.31 15.35
C VAL A 768 -32.75 -14.80 15.49
N PRO A 769 -33.66 -13.90 15.09
CA PRO A 769 -33.58 -12.50 15.43
C PRO A 769 -33.78 -12.34 16.95
N LEU A 770 -32.93 -11.54 17.61
CA LEU A 770 -33.04 -11.34 19.06
C LEU A 770 -34.16 -10.34 19.37
N VAL A 771 -35.33 -10.84 19.79
CA VAL A 771 -36.46 -10.03 20.25
C VAL A 771 -36.99 -10.63 21.55
N VAL A 772 -36.98 -9.87 22.64
CA VAL A 772 -37.35 -10.33 23.99
C VAL A 772 -38.57 -9.54 24.48
N GLY A 773 -39.64 -10.23 24.87
CA GLY A 773 -40.91 -9.60 25.28
C GLY A 773 -41.80 -9.15 24.12
N GLY A 774 -42.52 -8.04 24.30
CA GLY A 774 -43.35 -7.41 23.25
C GLY A 774 -44.74 -8.00 23.03
N SER A 775 -45.15 -9.00 23.81
CA SER A 775 -46.50 -9.59 23.75
C SER A 775 -47.57 -8.56 24.14
N ASN A 776 -48.69 -8.50 23.43
CA ASN A 776 -49.85 -7.63 23.74
C ASN A 776 -49.50 -6.14 24.04
N SER A 777 -48.56 -5.56 23.27
CA SER A 777 -48.06 -4.18 23.44
C SER A 777 -47.33 -3.91 24.77
N THR A 778 -46.82 -4.94 25.45
CA THR A 778 -45.82 -4.78 26.52
C THR A 778 -44.46 -4.31 25.98
N PRO A 779 -43.59 -3.75 26.84
CA PRO A 779 -42.20 -3.42 26.46
C PRO A 779 -41.39 -4.60 25.92
N TYR A 780 -40.40 -4.25 25.12
CA TYR A 780 -39.29 -5.12 24.73
C TYR A 780 -38.12 -4.92 25.70
N ARG A 781 -37.31 -5.96 25.92
CA ARG A 781 -36.07 -5.84 26.71
C ARG A 781 -35.01 -5.09 25.90
N ALA A 782 -34.20 -4.26 26.55
CA ALA A 782 -33.26 -3.35 25.88
C ALA A 782 -32.21 -4.04 24.97
N ASP A 783 -31.89 -5.32 25.19
CA ASP A 783 -31.00 -6.09 24.31
C ASP A 783 -31.68 -6.68 23.06
N SER A 784 -32.97 -6.38 22.84
CA SER A 784 -33.67 -6.73 21.59
C SER A 784 -33.15 -5.91 20.41
N PHE A 785 -32.95 -6.55 19.26
CA PHE A 785 -32.66 -5.90 17.98
C PHE A 785 -33.82 -4.97 17.60
N ILE A 786 -33.62 -3.65 17.72
CA ILE A 786 -34.69 -2.65 17.64
C ILE A 786 -35.42 -2.72 16.29
N CYS A 787 -34.70 -2.96 15.20
CA CYS A 787 -35.28 -3.09 13.86
C CYS A 787 -36.09 -4.38 13.61
N ALA A 788 -35.83 -5.44 14.39
CA ALA A 788 -36.65 -6.67 14.38
C ALA A 788 -37.86 -6.51 15.33
N ALA A 789 -37.64 -5.95 16.53
CA ALA A 789 -38.71 -5.62 17.47
C ALA A 789 -39.74 -4.63 16.87
N ALA A 790 -39.30 -3.64 16.08
CA ALA A 790 -40.18 -2.70 15.38
C ALA A 790 -41.02 -3.35 14.27
N GLN A 791 -40.52 -4.41 13.62
CA GLN A 791 -41.29 -5.22 12.67
C GLN A 791 -42.26 -6.16 13.40
N HIS A 792 -41.84 -6.79 14.49
CA HIS A 792 -42.69 -7.59 15.37
C HIS A 792 -43.88 -6.74 15.89
N ALA A 793 -43.61 -5.52 16.35
CA ALA A 793 -44.62 -4.54 16.78
C ALA A 793 -45.49 -3.96 15.63
N GLY A 794 -45.20 -4.25 14.37
CA GLY A 794 -45.93 -3.72 13.20
C GLY A 794 -45.68 -2.23 12.89
N VAL A 795 -44.73 -1.58 13.58
CA VAL A 795 -44.43 -0.14 13.47
C VAL A 795 -43.69 0.19 12.18
N ILE A 796 -42.88 -0.75 11.66
CA ILE A 796 -42.23 -0.64 10.35
C ILE A 796 -42.46 -1.91 9.52
N GLY A 797 -42.38 -1.78 8.20
CA GLY A 797 -42.61 -2.90 7.28
C GLY A 797 -41.35 -3.70 6.95
N ARG A 798 -41.53 -4.78 6.16
CA ARG A 798 -40.42 -5.61 5.63
C ARG A 798 -39.42 -4.83 4.75
N ARG A 799 -39.82 -3.66 4.23
CA ARG A 799 -38.97 -2.70 3.49
C ARG A 799 -38.26 -1.70 4.41
N GLY A 800 -38.14 -2.00 5.70
CA GLY A 800 -37.66 -1.04 6.68
C GLY A 800 -38.71 0.03 6.98
N GLY A 801 -38.26 1.14 7.56
CA GLY A 801 -39.09 2.27 7.95
C GLY A 801 -38.42 3.14 8.99
N CYS A 802 -39.07 4.23 9.37
CA CYS A 802 -38.69 5.04 10.52
C CYS A 802 -39.67 4.80 11.68
N GLY A 803 -39.19 4.97 12.91
CA GLY A 803 -40.01 4.93 14.10
C GLY A 803 -39.46 5.80 15.21
N ILE A 804 -40.16 5.82 16.35
CA ILE A 804 -39.69 6.43 17.58
C ILE A 804 -39.64 5.32 18.63
N VAL A 805 -38.50 5.15 19.30
CA VAL A 805 -38.37 4.26 20.45
C VAL A 805 -38.22 5.10 21.72
N ARG A 806 -38.95 4.72 22.77
CA ARG A 806 -38.93 5.34 24.09
C ARG A 806 -38.47 4.32 25.13
N GLN A 807 -37.50 4.69 25.94
CA GLN A 807 -37.09 3.91 27.10
C GLN A 807 -38.09 4.11 28.26
N MET A 808 -38.42 3.02 28.94
CA MET A 808 -39.51 2.93 29.92
C MET A 808 -39.03 2.53 31.33
N GLY A 809 -37.71 2.48 31.56
CA GLY A 809 -37.09 2.02 32.81
C GLY A 809 -37.22 0.51 33.02
N SER A 810 -37.15 0.12 34.30
CA SER A 810 -37.24 -1.27 34.74
C SER A 810 -38.56 -1.94 34.33
N PHE A 811 -38.52 -3.23 33.95
CA PHE A 811 -39.73 -3.99 33.63
C PHE A 811 -39.59 -5.49 33.99
N THR A 812 -40.72 -6.19 34.06
CA THR A 812 -40.87 -7.62 34.36
C THR A 812 -42.08 -8.18 33.60
N HIS A 813 -42.19 -9.50 33.45
CA HIS A 813 -43.15 -10.16 32.55
C HIS A 813 -42.92 -9.82 31.07
N PHE A 814 -41.69 -10.02 30.60
CA PHE A 814 -41.41 -10.06 29.17
C PHE A 814 -41.96 -11.37 28.58
N ASP A 815 -43.25 -11.43 28.32
CA ASP A 815 -43.91 -12.60 27.72
C ASP A 815 -43.64 -12.67 26.21
N ASN A 816 -43.57 -13.89 25.68
CA ASN A 816 -43.34 -14.12 24.25
C ASN A 816 -44.62 -14.07 23.42
N SER A 817 -44.46 -13.79 22.12
CA SER A 817 -45.53 -13.84 21.13
C SER A 817 -44.98 -14.09 19.72
N SER A 818 -45.85 -14.51 18.80
CA SER A 818 -45.58 -14.48 17.36
C SER A 818 -46.36 -13.33 16.73
N GLN A 819 -45.69 -12.30 16.23
CA GLN A 819 -46.32 -11.13 15.62
C GLN A 819 -45.62 -10.73 14.32
N ASN A 820 -46.41 -10.39 13.30
CA ASN A 820 -45.94 -9.95 11.97
C ASN A 820 -44.97 -10.91 11.21
N GLY A 821 -44.84 -12.16 11.69
CA GLY A 821 -43.92 -13.17 11.15
C GLY A 821 -42.52 -13.15 11.80
N ILE A 822 -42.42 -12.63 13.03
CA ILE A 822 -41.28 -12.75 13.92
C ILE A 822 -41.79 -13.38 15.22
N ASP A 823 -41.01 -14.27 15.81
CA ASP A 823 -41.26 -14.82 17.15
C ASP A 823 -40.36 -14.11 18.16
N SER A 824 -40.90 -13.68 19.30
CA SER A 824 -40.11 -13.19 20.43
C SER A 824 -39.84 -14.30 21.46
N VAL A 825 -38.86 -14.07 22.34
CA VAL A 825 -38.48 -14.99 23.43
C VAL A 825 -38.88 -14.41 24.80
N PRO A 826 -39.23 -15.25 25.79
CA PRO A 826 -39.67 -14.76 27.09
C PRO A 826 -38.48 -14.51 28.03
N PHE A 827 -38.60 -13.54 28.92
CA PHE A 827 -37.68 -13.36 30.05
C PHE A 827 -38.44 -13.26 31.39
N PRO A 828 -38.51 -14.36 32.16
CA PRO A 828 -39.30 -14.45 33.39
C PRO A 828 -38.50 -13.97 34.63
N SER A 829 -37.96 -12.77 34.56
CA SER A 829 -37.33 -12.04 35.67
C SER A 829 -37.34 -10.53 35.39
N VAL A 830 -36.89 -9.72 36.34
CA VAL A 830 -36.83 -8.25 36.24
C VAL A 830 -35.59 -7.82 35.45
N PHE A 831 -35.72 -6.81 34.59
CA PHE A 831 -34.60 -6.23 33.85
C PHE A 831 -34.64 -4.69 33.89
N PRO A 832 -33.50 -3.98 34.07
CA PRO A 832 -33.48 -2.55 34.41
C PRO A 832 -33.78 -1.60 33.25
N SER A 833 -33.67 -2.04 31.98
CA SER A 833 -34.01 -1.21 30.82
C SER A 833 -34.92 -1.92 29.83
N SER A 834 -36.05 -1.27 29.53
CA SER A 834 -37.05 -1.73 28.59
C SER A 834 -37.48 -0.59 27.66
N PHE A 835 -38.05 -0.92 26.50
CA PHE A 835 -38.52 0.09 25.55
C PHE A 835 -39.86 -0.24 24.90
N LEU A 836 -40.56 0.82 24.50
CA LEU A 836 -41.76 0.78 23.67
C LEU A 836 -41.58 1.62 22.41
N PHE A 837 -42.39 1.34 21.40
CA PHE A 837 -42.43 2.13 20.17
C PHE A 837 -43.59 3.13 20.19
N LEU A 838 -43.33 4.35 19.73
CA LEU A 838 -44.33 5.36 19.47
C LEU A 838 -44.48 5.54 17.97
N HIS A 839 -45.72 5.66 17.49
CA HIS A 839 -46.00 5.92 16.09
C HIS A 839 -45.73 7.40 15.77
N PRO A 840 -45.02 7.73 14.69
CA PRO A 840 -44.85 9.12 14.25
C PRO A 840 -46.14 9.67 13.64
N GLN A 841 -46.26 11.01 13.58
CA GLN A 841 -47.42 11.66 12.97
C GLN A 841 -47.39 11.60 11.43
N ASP A 842 -46.19 11.70 10.84
CA ASP A 842 -45.90 11.57 9.41
C ASP A 842 -44.44 11.11 9.23
N SER A 843 -44.10 10.54 8.08
CA SER A 843 -42.73 10.11 7.75
C SER A 843 -42.46 10.18 6.25
N GLN A 844 -41.28 10.67 5.87
CA GLN A 844 -40.88 10.89 4.47
C GLN A 844 -39.52 10.27 4.19
N HIS A 845 -39.37 9.65 3.01
CA HIS A 845 -38.14 8.96 2.56
C HIS A 845 -37.62 7.89 3.55
N CYS A 846 -38.51 7.25 4.29
CA CYS A 846 -38.19 6.28 5.33
C CYS A 846 -38.08 4.82 4.86
N THR A 847 -38.53 4.48 3.65
CA THR A 847 -38.43 3.12 3.10
C THR A 847 -37.08 2.86 2.44
N ASP A 848 -36.59 1.63 2.57
CA ASP A 848 -35.39 1.18 1.87
C ASP A 848 -35.70 0.87 0.40
N GLU A 849 -35.32 1.81 -0.48
CA GLU A 849 -35.55 1.73 -1.91
C GLU A 849 -34.34 1.21 -2.70
N ARG A 850 -33.38 0.53 -2.04
CA ARG A 850 -32.17 -0.05 -2.68
C ARG A 850 -32.47 -0.87 -3.93
N TRP A 851 -33.59 -1.60 -3.96
CA TRP A 851 -34.04 -2.40 -5.10
C TRP A 851 -34.07 -1.60 -6.43
N ARG A 852 -34.34 -0.29 -6.38
CA ARG A 852 -34.30 0.59 -7.55
C ARG A 852 -32.86 0.86 -8.01
N LEU A 853 -31.92 1.06 -7.08
CA LEU A 853 -30.49 1.25 -7.36
C LEU A 853 -29.85 -0.01 -7.97
N TYR A 854 -30.30 -1.21 -7.57
CA TYR A 854 -29.96 -2.47 -8.27
C TYR A 854 -30.41 -2.42 -9.73
N ILE A 855 -31.70 -2.12 -10.00
CA ILE A 855 -32.23 -2.07 -11.37
C ILE A 855 -31.48 -1.03 -12.21
N ILE A 856 -31.22 0.16 -11.68
CA ILE A 856 -30.51 1.24 -12.41
C ILE A 856 -29.09 0.81 -12.80
N ASN A 857 -28.34 0.18 -11.89
CA ASN A 857 -26.97 -0.27 -12.21
C ASN A 857 -26.98 -1.47 -13.17
N VAL A 858 -27.92 -2.40 -13.03
CA VAL A 858 -28.09 -3.52 -13.97
C VAL A 858 -28.44 -3.03 -15.38
N VAL A 859 -29.41 -2.11 -15.49
CA VAL A 859 -29.83 -1.53 -16.78
C VAL A 859 -28.71 -0.69 -17.41
N PHE A 860 -28.01 0.14 -16.64
CA PHE A 860 -26.86 0.92 -17.12
C PHE A 860 -25.76 0.02 -17.70
N LEU A 861 -25.32 -0.99 -16.95
CA LEU A 861 -24.28 -1.91 -17.41
C LEU A 861 -24.76 -2.80 -18.57
N ALA A 862 -26.04 -3.18 -18.63
CA ALA A 862 -26.62 -3.89 -19.76
C ALA A 862 -26.67 -3.02 -21.04
N VAL A 863 -27.08 -1.75 -20.94
CA VAL A 863 -27.07 -0.80 -22.06
C VAL A 863 -25.64 -0.59 -22.58
N LEU A 864 -24.66 -0.42 -21.70
CA LEU A 864 -23.25 -0.32 -22.11
C LEU A 864 -22.73 -1.60 -22.77
N THR A 865 -23.06 -2.78 -22.22
CA THR A 865 -22.53 -4.07 -22.70
C THR A 865 -23.19 -4.53 -24.01
N PHE A 866 -24.51 -4.39 -24.14
CA PHE A 866 -25.26 -4.93 -25.28
C PHE A 866 -25.55 -3.90 -26.39
N VAL A 867 -25.65 -2.61 -26.06
CA VAL A 867 -26.08 -1.56 -27.02
C VAL A 867 -24.93 -0.63 -27.40
N VAL A 868 -24.36 0.08 -26.43
CA VAL A 868 -23.35 1.13 -26.69
C VAL A 868 -21.98 0.53 -27.05
N ARG A 869 -21.67 -0.67 -26.56
CA ARG A 869 -20.48 -1.48 -26.93
C ARG A 869 -19.19 -0.64 -27.06
N PRO A 870 -18.75 0.05 -25.98
CA PRO A 870 -17.51 0.84 -25.98
C PRO A 870 -16.27 -0.06 -26.00
N MET A 871 -15.09 0.54 -26.13
CA MET A 871 -13.81 -0.17 -26.08
C MET A 871 -13.72 -1.07 -24.82
N PRO A 872 -13.23 -2.32 -24.91
CA PRO A 872 -13.14 -3.26 -23.79
C PRO A 872 -12.49 -2.69 -22.51
N LEU A 873 -11.45 -1.86 -22.66
CA LEU A 873 -10.79 -1.20 -21.53
C LEU A 873 -11.71 -0.21 -20.79
N PHE A 874 -12.52 0.55 -21.53
CA PHE A 874 -13.51 1.46 -20.93
C PHE A 874 -14.56 0.65 -20.15
N LEU A 875 -15.13 -0.38 -20.78
CA LEU A 875 -16.14 -1.23 -20.14
C LEU A 875 -15.59 -1.92 -18.89
N PHE A 876 -14.34 -2.38 -18.90
CA PHE A 876 -13.67 -2.93 -17.71
C PHE A 876 -13.59 -1.91 -16.56
N TRP A 877 -13.15 -0.67 -16.84
CA TRP A 877 -13.10 0.37 -15.81
C TRP A 877 -14.49 0.78 -15.33
N THR A 878 -15.50 0.88 -16.20
CA THR A 878 -16.88 1.16 -15.78
C THR A 878 -17.42 0.07 -14.86
N MET A 879 -17.22 -1.20 -15.19
CA MET A 879 -17.59 -2.33 -14.31
C MET A 879 -16.85 -2.22 -12.97
N SER A 880 -15.53 -1.97 -12.98
CA SER A 880 -14.70 -1.81 -11.79
C SER A 880 -15.23 -0.73 -10.84
N CYS A 881 -15.61 0.43 -11.38
CA CYS A 881 -16.11 1.57 -10.62
C CYS A 881 -17.55 1.34 -10.13
N VAL A 882 -18.46 0.91 -11.02
CA VAL A 882 -19.86 0.66 -10.66
C VAL A 882 -19.98 -0.43 -9.63
N GLY A 883 -19.23 -1.53 -9.75
CA GLY A 883 -19.25 -2.62 -8.76
C GLY A 883 -18.80 -2.14 -7.38
N PHE A 884 -17.66 -1.45 -7.29
CA PHE A 884 -17.13 -0.97 -6.01
C PHE A 884 -18.08 0.01 -5.29
N TRP A 885 -18.64 0.97 -6.02
CA TRP A 885 -19.59 1.93 -5.46
C TRP A 885 -20.98 1.35 -5.23
N HIS A 886 -21.41 0.35 -6.02
CA HIS A 886 -22.65 -0.38 -5.76
C HIS A 886 -22.58 -1.16 -4.45
N VAL A 887 -21.46 -1.82 -4.16
CA VAL A 887 -21.32 -2.55 -2.89
C VAL A 887 -21.35 -1.60 -1.70
N ASN A 888 -20.53 -0.54 -1.72
CA ASN A 888 -20.44 0.44 -0.63
C ASN A 888 -21.71 1.27 -0.37
N LEU A 889 -22.53 1.54 -1.40
CA LEU A 889 -23.67 2.46 -1.32
C LEU A 889 -25.05 1.78 -1.52
N VAL A 890 -25.07 0.49 -1.86
CA VAL A 890 -26.30 -0.27 -2.15
C VAL A 890 -26.28 -1.64 -1.47
N SER A 891 -25.42 -2.59 -1.88
CA SER A 891 -25.61 -3.98 -1.44
C SER A 891 -25.16 -4.23 -0.01
N GLU A 892 -23.89 -3.96 0.31
CA GLU A 892 -23.25 -4.29 1.58
C GLU A 892 -22.53 -3.08 2.15
N LEU A 893 -23.30 -2.23 2.82
CA LEU A 893 -22.82 -0.99 3.41
C LEU A 893 -21.88 -1.28 4.60
N ARG A 894 -20.74 -0.59 4.64
CA ARG A 894 -19.77 -0.69 5.74
C ARG A 894 -20.31 -0.19 7.08
N SER A 895 -21.21 0.80 7.03
CA SER A 895 -21.93 1.35 8.19
C SER A 895 -23.26 1.97 7.74
N MET A 896 -24.10 2.33 8.71
CA MET A 896 -25.33 3.09 8.51
C MET A 896 -25.14 4.47 9.18
N PRO A 897 -25.12 5.60 8.45
CA PRO A 897 -25.19 5.73 6.99
C PRO A 897 -23.88 5.26 6.31
N PRO A 898 -23.85 5.07 4.97
CA PRO A 898 -22.65 4.59 4.28
C PRO A 898 -21.47 5.57 4.41
N PRO A 899 -20.26 5.09 4.80
CA PRO A 899 -19.13 5.96 5.14
C PRO A 899 -18.32 6.29 3.89
N VAL A 900 -18.85 7.22 3.08
CA VAL A 900 -18.31 7.58 1.74
C VAL A 900 -16.81 7.88 1.76
N GLY A 901 -16.29 8.52 2.81
CA GLY A 901 -14.87 8.84 2.96
C GLY A 901 -13.96 7.60 3.10
N ALA A 902 -14.40 6.57 3.85
CA ALA A 902 -13.65 5.32 3.99
C ALA A 902 -13.63 4.53 2.67
N ALA A 903 -14.78 4.47 1.98
CA ALA A 903 -14.89 3.87 0.65
C ALA A 903 -14.00 4.60 -0.38
N ALA A 904 -13.94 5.93 -0.33
CA ALA A 904 -13.08 6.73 -1.20
C ALA A 904 -11.58 6.49 -0.97
N GLY A 905 -11.17 6.20 0.28
CA GLY A 905 -9.79 5.84 0.62
C GLY A 905 -9.33 4.55 -0.06
N ASP A 906 -10.13 3.47 0.04
CA ASP A 906 -9.82 2.19 -0.59
C ASP A 906 -9.97 2.19 -2.11
N PHE A 907 -10.72 3.15 -2.68
CA PHE A 907 -10.96 3.21 -4.12
C PHE A 907 -9.67 3.39 -4.94
N GLY A 908 -8.69 4.15 -4.44
CA GLY A 908 -7.38 4.31 -5.09
C GLY A 908 -6.60 2.99 -5.21
N PRO A 909 -6.31 2.29 -4.10
CA PRO A 909 -5.73 0.95 -4.09
C PRO A 909 -6.53 -0.08 -4.90
N HIS A 910 -7.88 -0.02 -4.86
CA HIS A 910 -8.75 -0.86 -5.70
C HIS A 910 -8.50 -0.65 -7.20
N LEU A 911 -8.41 0.61 -7.66
CA LEU A 911 -8.09 0.90 -9.06
C LEU A 911 -6.70 0.39 -9.45
N PHE A 912 -5.69 0.50 -8.58
CA PHE A 912 -4.36 -0.06 -8.83
C PHE A 912 -4.38 -1.59 -8.98
N VAL A 913 -5.12 -2.30 -8.12
CA VAL A 913 -5.27 -3.75 -8.23
C VAL A 913 -6.10 -4.15 -9.46
N CYS A 914 -7.11 -3.38 -9.84
CA CYS A 914 -7.82 -3.55 -11.12
C CYS A 914 -6.89 -3.41 -12.34
N PHE A 915 -5.93 -2.48 -12.33
CA PHE A 915 -4.91 -2.38 -13.38
C PHE A 915 -4.06 -3.68 -13.45
N VAL A 916 -3.65 -4.25 -12.31
CA VAL A 916 -2.94 -5.53 -12.27
C VAL A 916 -3.81 -6.68 -12.80
N ILE A 917 -5.07 -6.78 -12.37
CA ILE A 917 -6.04 -7.80 -12.85
C ILE A 917 -6.22 -7.72 -14.38
N TRP A 918 -6.34 -6.52 -14.94
CA TRP A 918 -6.45 -6.31 -16.38
C TRP A 918 -5.19 -6.80 -17.12
N HIS A 919 -4.00 -6.36 -16.68
CA HIS A 919 -2.75 -6.66 -17.37
C HIS A 919 -2.27 -8.11 -17.21
N CYS A 920 -2.55 -8.76 -16.07
CA CYS A 920 -2.16 -10.14 -15.81
C CYS A 920 -3.17 -11.18 -16.33
N ALA A 921 -4.47 -10.92 -16.21
CA ALA A 921 -5.51 -11.88 -16.58
C ALA A 921 -6.42 -11.38 -17.71
N LEU A 922 -7.22 -10.34 -17.45
CA LEU A 922 -8.44 -10.10 -18.24
C LEU A 922 -8.21 -9.63 -19.68
N LYS A 923 -7.11 -8.93 -19.98
CA LYS A 923 -6.78 -8.50 -21.36
C LYS A 923 -6.71 -9.69 -22.34
N HIS A 924 -6.24 -10.85 -21.88
CA HIS A 924 -6.08 -12.07 -22.68
C HIS A 924 -7.42 -12.77 -22.96
N VAL A 925 -8.40 -12.54 -22.08
CA VAL A 925 -9.73 -13.15 -22.16
C VAL A 925 -10.65 -12.26 -22.97
N TRP A 926 -10.82 -10.99 -22.58
CA TRP A 926 -11.79 -10.06 -23.18
C TRP A 926 -11.55 -9.80 -24.67
N GLY A 927 -10.28 -9.79 -25.11
CA GLY A 927 -9.94 -9.66 -26.53
C GLY A 927 -10.51 -10.77 -27.42
N ALA A 928 -10.65 -11.99 -26.88
CA ALA A 928 -11.09 -13.17 -27.62
C ALA A 928 -12.61 -13.33 -27.76
N PHE A 929 -13.41 -12.38 -27.25
CA PHE A 929 -14.88 -12.44 -27.26
C PHE A 929 -15.55 -11.23 -27.94
N GLN A 930 -14.78 -10.30 -28.54
CA GLN A 930 -15.31 -9.08 -29.16
C GLN A 930 -16.33 -9.33 -30.29
N HIS A 931 -16.21 -10.47 -30.98
CA HIS A 931 -17.10 -10.90 -32.07
C HIS A 931 -18.34 -11.67 -31.60
N VAL A 932 -18.47 -11.98 -30.31
CA VAL A 932 -19.61 -12.71 -29.71
C VAL A 932 -20.22 -11.94 -28.51
N PRO A 933 -20.64 -10.66 -28.69
CA PRO A 933 -20.98 -9.79 -27.56
C PRO A 933 -22.27 -10.19 -26.83
N LEU A 934 -23.17 -11.02 -27.39
CA LEU A 934 -24.29 -11.55 -26.61
C LEU A 934 -23.85 -12.72 -25.73
N GLU A 935 -23.03 -13.63 -26.25
CA GLU A 935 -22.44 -14.72 -25.46
C GLU A 935 -21.57 -14.16 -24.32
N PHE A 936 -20.71 -13.18 -24.63
CA PHE A 936 -19.93 -12.44 -23.64
C PHE A 936 -20.82 -11.68 -22.67
N GLY A 937 -21.76 -10.87 -23.15
CA GLY A 937 -22.54 -9.99 -22.30
C GLY A 937 -23.43 -10.76 -21.31
N ILE A 938 -24.08 -11.84 -21.75
CA ILE A 938 -24.92 -12.67 -20.86
C ILE A 938 -24.04 -13.43 -19.86
N GLY A 939 -22.97 -14.10 -20.34
CA GLY A 939 -22.10 -14.91 -19.49
C GLY A 939 -21.27 -14.09 -18.51
N TRP A 940 -20.70 -12.97 -18.96
CA TRP A 940 -19.92 -12.07 -18.13
C TRP A 940 -20.79 -11.29 -17.17
N LEU A 941 -21.80 -10.55 -17.64
CA LEU A 941 -22.54 -9.62 -16.77
C LEU A 941 -23.34 -10.37 -15.69
N GLY A 942 -23.95 -11.51 -16.02
CA GLY A 942 -24.68 -12.33 -15.05
C GLY A 942 -23.79 -12.90 -13.95
N LEU A 943 -22.66 -13.51 -14.32
CA LEU A 943 -21.73 -14.10 -13.36
C LEU A 943 -20.90 -13.06 -12.59
N TRP A 944 -20.60 -11.92 -13.22
CA TRP A 944 -19.96 -10.79 -12.55
C TRP A 944 -20.89 -10.19 -11.49
N TRP A 945 -22.18 -10.01 -11.79
CA TRP A 945 -23.17 -9.59 -10.79
C TRP A 945 -23.29 -10.59 -9.63
N ILE A 946 -23.28 -11.90 -9.90
CA ILE A 946 -23.26 -12.94 -8.84
C ILE A 946 -22.00 -12.82 -7.96
N GLY A 947 -20.84 -12.48 -8.53
CA GLY A 947 -19.63 -12.21 -7.76
C GLY A 947 -19.69 -10.90 -6.95
N VAL A 948 -20.19 -9.82 -7.54
CA VAL A 948 -20.34 -8.50 -6.87
C VAL A 948 -21.36 -8.57 -5.73
N LEU A 949 -22.37 -9.43 -5.87
CA LEU A 949 -23.46 -9.63 -4.91
C LEU A 949 -23.33 -10.96 -4.16
N LEU A 950 -22.11 -11.45 -3.94
CA LEU A 950 -21.84 -12.77 -3.37
C LEU A 950 -22.68 -13.00 -2.08
N ASP A 951 -22.54 -12.10 -1.12
CA ASP A 951 -23.20 -12.21 0.18
C ASP A 951 -24.74 -12.10 0.10
N VAL A 952 -25.27 -11.44 -0.93
CA VAL A 952 -26.72 -11.26 -1.15
C VAL A 952 -27.32 -12.47 -1.89
N VAL A 953 -26.62 -12.98 -2.91
CA VAL A 953 -27.06 -14.13 -3.73
C VAL A 953 -26.96 -15.44 -2.94
N PHE A 954 -25.95 -15.56 -2.07
CA PHE A 954 -25.75 -16.74 -1.23
C PHE A 954 -26.27 -16.57 0.22
N ALA A 955 -26.95 -15.45 0.54
CA ALA A 955 -27.54 -15.18 1.87
C ALA A 955 -28.45 -16.30 2.40
N ASP A 956 -29.29 -16.86 1.52
CA ASP A 956 -30.25 -17.93 1.82
C ASP A 956 -29.65 -19.34 1.62
N VAL A 957 -28.34 -19.46 1.36
CA VAL A 957 -27.65 -20.76 1.29
C VAL A 957 -27.07 -21.09 2.68
N PRO A 958 -27.37 -22.29 3.25
CA PRO A 958 -26.94 -22.68 4.59
C PRO A 958 -25.44 -23.04 4.65
N LEU A 959 -24.56 -22.07 4.42
CA LEU A 959 -23.10 -22.20 4.44
C LEU A 959 -22.43 -21.01 5.14
N GLN A 960 -23.08 -20.46 6.18
CA GLN A 960 -22.63 -19.25 6.87
C GLN A 960 -21.26 -19.42 7.56
N ARG A 961 -20.93 -20.64 7.99
CA ARG A 961 -19.64 -21.01 8.59
C ARG A 961 -19.27 -22.44 8.21
N LEU A 962 -17.97 -22.70 8.00
CA LEU A 962 -17.44 -24.02 7.61
C LEU A 962 -16.99 -24.86 8.82
N THR A 963 -17.65 -24.73 9.98
CA THR A 963 -17.36 -25.59 11.14
C THR A 963 -18.23 -26.85 11.13
N VAL A 964 -17.72 -27.93 11.72
CA VAL A 964 -18.46 -29.20 11.85
C VAL A 964 -19.74 -29.02 12.68
N HIS A 965 -19.73 -28.09 13.65
CA HIS A 965 -20.91 -27.77 14.46
C HIS A 965 -21.99 -27.09 13.61
N ASP A 966 -21.66 -26.01 12.92
CA ASP A 966 -22.64 -25.21 12.15
C ASP A 966 -23.25 -26.05 11.00
N ILE A 967 -22.44 -26.86 10.32
CA ILE A 967 -22.89 -27.80 9.27
C ILE A 967 -23.84 -28.87 9.83
N SER A 968 -23.74 -29.22 11.13
CA SER A 968 -24.66 -30.16 11.79
C SER A 968 -25.99 -29.52 12.23
N GLN A 969 -26.00 -28.20 12.48
CA GLN A 969 -27.18 -27.47 12.93
C GLN A 969 -28.02 -26.91 11.76
N GLN A 970 -27.39 -26.53 10.64
CA GLN A 970 -28.09 -25.91 9.52
C GLN A 970 -28.64 -26.94 8.51
N PRO A 971 -29.98 -27.08 8.36
CA PRO A 971 -30.55 -28.05 7.43
C PRO A 971 -30.18 -27.73 5.98
N GLY A 972 -29.64 -28.72 5.27
CA GLY A 972 -29.19 -28.58 3.88
C GLY A 972 -27.73 -28.14 3.70
N ALA A 973 -27.03 -27.74 4.76
CA ALA A 973 -25.64 -27.26 4.68
C ALA A 973 -24.69 -28.25 4.01
N LEU A 974 -24.72 -29.52 4.46
CA LEU A 974 -23.91 -30.59 3.88
C LEU A 974 -24.15 -30.78 2.37
N SER A 975 -25.41 -30.69 1.93
CA SER A 975 -25.78 -30.83 0.52
C SER A 975 -25.21 -29.69 -0.33
N SER A 976 -25.35 -28.44 0.14
CA SER A 976 -24.79 -27.28 -0.54
C SER A 976 -23.26 -27.33 -0.60
N LEU A 977 -22.59 -27.74 0.49
CA LEU A 977 -21.13 -27.89 0.52
C LEU A 977 -20.65 -28.91 -0.51
N VAL A 978 -21.29 -30.09 -0.58
CA VAL A 978 -20.94 -31.15 -1.54
C VAL A 978 -21.12 -30.67 -2.98
N ILE A 979 -22.20 -29.96 -3.30
CA ILE A 979 -22.44 -29.40 -4.64
C ILE A 979 -21.35 -28.38 -5.01
N VAL A 980 -21.03 -27.43 -4.12
CA VAL A 980 -19.99 -26.41 -4.36
C VAL A 980 -18.62 -27.06 -4.58
N VAL A 981 -18.23 -28.03 -3.73
CA VAL A 981 -16.96 -28.76 -3.88
C VAL A 981 -16.89 -29.51 -5.21
N ILE A 982 -17.96 -30.20 -5.63
CA ILE A 982 -18.01 -30.89 -6.93
C ILE A 982 -17.80 -29.91 -8.09
N VAL A 983 -18.49 -28.76 -8.08
CA VAL A 983 -18.36 -27.74 -9.12
C VAL A 983 -16.94 -27.15 -9.15
N VAL A 984 -16.37 -26.78 -8.01
CA VAL A 984 -15.01 -26.24 -7.91
C VAL A 984 -13.97 -27.26 -8.39
N VAL A 985 -14.11 -28.53 -8.04
CA VAL A 985 -13.20 -29.61 -8.49
C VAL A 985 -13.30 -29.83 -10.00
N ILE A 986 -14.49 -29.81 -10.59
CA ILE A 986 -14.68 -29.91 -12.06
C ILE A 986 -14.02 -28.72 -12.76
N LEU A 987 -14.22 -27.50 -12.26
CA LEU A 987 -13.60 -26.29 -12.81
C LEU A 987 -12.08 -26.31 -12.68
N ALA A 988 -11.53 -26.75 -11.54
CA ALA A 988 -10.10 -26.89 -11.33
C ALA A 988 -9.48 -27.91 -12.30
N PHE A 989 -10.08 -29.10 -12.46
CA PHE A 989 -9.65 -30.07 -13.47
C PHE A 989 -9.75 -29.53 -14.91
N ASN A 990 -10.71 -28.64 -15.20
CA ASN A 990 -10.76 -27.97 -16.50
C ASN A 990 -9.60 -26.96 -16.67
N GLN A 991 -9.37 -26.06 -15.72
CA GLN A 991 -8.28 -25.07 -15.84
C GLN A 991 -6.90 -25.76 -15.88
N VAL A 992 -6.68 -26.83 -15.10
CA VAL A 992 -5.43 -27.63 -15.19
C VAL A 992 -5.23 -28.21 -16.61
N ARG A 993 -6.29 -28.69 -17.27
CA ARG A 993 -6.22 -29.14 -18.67
C ARG A 993 -5.92 -27.98 -19.64
N VAL A 994 -6.52 -26.80 -19.43
CA VAL A 994 -6.28 -25.59 -20.23
C VAL A 994 -4.83 -25.13 -20.10
N ILE A 995 -4.34 -24.88 -18.87
CA ILE A 995 -2.97 -24.41 -18.59
C ILE A 995 -1.94 -25.42 -19.14
N ARG A 996 -2.19 -26.73 -18.99
CA ARG A 996 -1.37 -27.80 -19.57
C ARG A 996 -1.33 -27.77 -21.09
N SER A 997 -2.45 -27.48 -21.75
CA SER A 997 -2.51 -27.41 -23.23
C SER A 997 -1.68 -26.26 -23.83
N VAL A 998 -1.37 -25.24 -23.04
CA VAL A 998 -0.51 -24.10 -23.41
C VAL A 998 0.95 -24.31 -22.94
N GLY A 999 1.27 -25.43 -22.28
CA GLY A 999 2.62 -25.76 -21.78
C GLY A 999 3.06 -24.99 -20.54
N LEU A 1000 2.16 -24.21 -19.90
CA LEU A 1000 2.50 -23.34 -18.76
C LEU A 1000 2.30 -24.00 -17.39
N LEU A 1001 1.79 -25.24 -17.34
CA LEU A 1001 1.41 -25.90 -16.08
C LEU A 1001 2.55 -25.94 -15.03
N PRO A 1002 3.83 -26.23 -15.35
CA PRO A 1002 4.88 -26.23 -14.35
C PRO A 1002 5.11 -24.84 -13.71
N LYS A 1003 4.93 -23.75 -14.47
CA LYS A 1003 5.08 -22.37 -13.94
C LYS A 1003 3.97 -22.04 -12.96
N PHE A 1004 2.71 -22.26 -13.33
CA PHE A 1004 1.56 -22.03 -12.45
C PHE A 1004 1.57 -22.94 -11.23
N LEU A 1005 1.89 -24.23 -11.40
CA LEU A 1005 1.99 -25.18 -10.28
C LEU A 1005 3.07 -24.76 -9.28
N THR A 1006 4.23 -24.29 -9.75
CA THR A 1006 5.29 -23.76 -8.88
C THR A 1006 4.81 -22.53 -8.10
N LEU A 1007 4.13 -21.59 -8.76
CA LEU A 1007 3.57 -20.39 -8.13
C LEU A 1007 2.53 -20.75 -7.06
N TYR A 1008 1.61 -21.68 -7.33
CA TYR A 1008 0.62 -22.12 -6.33
C TYR A 1008 1.23 -22.92 -5.18
N ILE A 1009 2.27 -23.73 -5.43
CA ILE A 1009 3.02 -24.38 -4.34
C ILE A 1009 3.68 -23.33 -3.44
N ILE A 1010 4.31 -22.29 -4.01
CA ILE A 1010 4.88 -21.17 -3.23
C ILE A 1010 3.79 -20.45 -2.43
N ALA A 1011 2.63 -20.17 -3.04
CA ALA A 1011 1.50 -19.55 -2.34
C ALA A 1011 0.98 -20.41 -1.17
N CYS A 1012 0.87 -21.73 -1.34
CA CYS A 1012 0.51 -22.65 -0.27
C CYS A 1012 1.57 -22.73 0.84
N VAL A 1013 2.86 -22.63 0.51
CA VAL A 1013 3.94 -22.56 1.52
C VAL A 1013 3.86 -21.25 2.30
N VAL A 1014 3.63 -20.11 1.62
CA VAL A 1014 3.42 -18.81 2.30
C VAL A 1014 2.20 -18.86 3.21
N LEU A 1015 1.06 -19.39 2.75
CA LEU A 1015 -0.13 -19.59 3.59
C LEU A 1015 0.13 -20.50 4.79
N GLY A 1016 0.92 -21.58 4.62
CA GLY A 1016 1.32 -22.46 5.71
C GLY A 1016 2.27 -21.81 6.72
N LEU A 1017 3.13 -20.89 6.29
CA LEU A 1017 3.98 -20.08 7.17
C LEU A 1017 3.17 -19.02 7.92
N CYS A 1018 2.19 -18.38 7.26
CA CYS A 1018 1.22 -17.51 7.91
C CYS A 1018 0.42 -18.28 8.97
N ALA A 1019 -0.08 -19.48 8.67
CA ALA A 1019 -0.81 -20.33 9.61
C ALA A 1019 0.05 -20.90 10.77
N ALA A 1020 1.35 -20.59 10.81
CA ALA A 1020 2.26 -20.95 11.89
C ALA A 1020 2.69 -19.74 12.75
N VAL A 1021 2.08 -18.56 12.55
CA VAL A 1021 2.29 -17.38 13.40
C VAL A 1021 1.47 -17.54 14.70
N PRO A 1022 2.09 -17.55 15.90
CA PRO A 1022 1.37 -17.79 17.14
C PRO A 1022 0.54 -16.57 17.57
N GLY A 1023 -0.72 -16.79 17.95
CA GLY A 1023 -1.70 -15.74 18.32
C GLY A 1023 -2.47 -15.14 17.14
N GLU A 1024 -2.12 -15.53 15.91
CA GLU A 1024 -2.70 -15.03 14.66
C GLU A 1024 -3.33 -16.20 13.89
N VAL A 1025 -4.54 -16.00 13.37
CA VAL A 1025 -5.23 -16.99 12.52
C VAL A 1025 -5.34 -16.51 11.07
N VAL A 1026 -5.15 -17.43 10.13
CA VAL A 1026 -5.25 -17.14 8.70
C VAL A 1026 -6.72 -17.02 8.28
N ARG A 1027 -7.17 -15.78 8.07
CA ARG A 1027 -8.52 -15.46 7.59
C ARG A 1027 -8.48 -15.15 6.09
N ILE A 1028 -8.80 -16.15 5.27
CA ILE A 1028 -8.79 -15.99 3.81
C ILE A 1028 -10.08 -15.29 3.34
N HIS A 1029 -10.09 -13.96 3.41
CA HIS A 1029 -11.13 -13.13 2.80
C HIS A 1029 -11.31 -13.45 1.32
N HIS A 1030 -12.55 -13.50 0.81
CA HIS A 1030 -12.80 -14.02 -0.54
C HIS A 1030 -12.20 -13.17 -1.67
N TYR A 1031 -11.85 -11.90 -1.43
CA TYR A 1031 -11.09 -11.12 -2.41
C TYR A 1031 -9.68 -11.70 -2.64
N VAL A 1032 -9.04 -12.28 -1.61
CA VAL A 1032 -7.75 -12.97 -1.72
C VAL A 1032 -7.89 -14.21 -2.60
N ILE A 1033 -8.99 -14.95 -2.45
CA ILE A 1033 -9.32 -16.10 -3.31
C ILE A 1033 -9.51 -15.64 -4.77
N GLY A 1034 -10.20 -14.51 -4.98
CA GLY A 1034 -10.37 -13.89 -6.30
C GLY A 1034 -9.03 -13.57 -6.97
N LEU A 1035 -8.16 -12.85 -6.26
CA LEU A 1035 -6.82 -12.48 -6.74
C LEU A 1035 -5.92 -13.70 -6.99
N ALA A 1036 -5.99 -14.73 -6.14
CA ALA A 1036 -5.21 -15.96 -6.29
C ALA A 1036 -5.64 -16.78 -7.51
N LEU A 1037 -6.95 -16.86 -7.80
CA LEU A 1037 -7.48 -17.74 -8.87
C LEU A 1037 -7.64 -17.05 -10.24
N LEU A 1038 -7.76 -15.71 -10.30
CA LEU A 1038 -7.87 -14.95 -11.55
C LEU A 1038 -6.75 -15.26 -12.56
N PRO A 1039 -5.45 -15.34 -12.18
CA PRO A 1039 -4.37 -15.68 -13.10
C PRO A 1039 -4.50 -17.07 -13.75
N ALA A 1040 -4.97 -18.09 -13.01
CA ALA A 1040 -5.22 -19.42 -13.56
C ALA A 1040 -6.37 -19.44 -14.58
N CYS A 1041 -7.25 -18.43 -14.56
CA CYS A 1041 -8.35 -18.25 -15.49
C CYS A 1041 -8.04 -17.25 -16.62
N GLY A 1042 -6.81 -16.73 -16.71
CA GLY A 1042 -6.36 -15.75 -17.71
C GLY A 1042 -6.21 -16.27 -19.15
N PHE A 1043 -7.03 -17.23 -19.58
CA PHE A 1043 -6.93 -17.92 -20.88
C PHE A 1043 -8.19 -17.70 -21.75
N PRO A 1044 -8.06 -17.58 -23.08
CA PRO A 1044 -9.20 -17.38 -23.98
C PRO A 1044 -10.02 -18.66 -24.19
N THR A 1045 -10.78 -19.05 -23.16
CA THR A 1045 -11.77 -20.15 -23.22
C THR A 1045 -13.08 -19.71 -22.57
N ARG A 1046 -14.21 -20.32 -22.99
CA ARG A 1046 -15.55 -20.03 -22.43
C ARG A 1046 -15.60 -20.21 -20.91
N ILE A 1047 -15.11 -21.34 -20.40
CA ILE A 1047 -15.11 -21.61 -18.96
C ILE A 1047 -14.19 -20.63 -18.22
N SER A 1048 -13.04 -20.29 -18.80
CA SER A 1048 -12.10 -19.31 -18.22
C SER A 1048 -12.70 -17.89 -18.17
N MET A 1049 -13.49 -17.49 -19.17
CA MET A 1049 -14.26 -16.23 -19.17
C MET A 1049 -15.31 -16.22 -18.05
N LEU A 1050 -16.11 -17.29 -17.93
CA LEU A 1050 -17.13 -17.43 -16.88
C LEU A 1050 -16.51 -17.43 -15.47
N CYS A 1051 -15.38 -18.14 -15.26
CA CYS A 1051 -14.64 -18.09 -13.99
C CYS A 1051 -14.11 -16.68 -13.70
N CYS A 1052 -13.50 -16.01 -14.68
CA CYS A 1052 -13.00 -14.64 -14.51
C CYS A 1052 -14.10 -13.64 -14.13
N ALA A 1053 -15.33 -13.81 -14.63
CA ALA A 1053 -16.46 -12.96 -14.27
C ALA A 1053 -16.80 -13.06 -12.76
N ILE A 1054 -17.01 -14.28 -12.26
CA ILE A 1054 -17.30 -14.51 -10.82
C ILE A 1054 -16.13 -14.05 -9.96
N LEU A 1055 -14.90 -14.47 -10.28
CA LEU A 1055 -13.72 -14.17 -9.45
C LEU A 1055 -13.41 -12.67 -9.40
N PHE A 1056 -13.66 -11.93 -10.48
CA PHE A 1056 -13.51 -10.47 -10.50
C PHE A 1056 -14.62 -9.77 -9.71
N GLY A 1057 -15.87 -10.22 -9.81
CA GLY A 1057 -16.96 -9.71 -8.97
C GLY A 1057 -16.70 -9.97 -7.48
N MET A 1058 -16.25 -11.18 -7.14
CA MET A 1058 -15.90 -11.58 -5.78
C MET A 1058 -14.73 -10.76 -5.21
N TYR A 1059 -13.71 -10.46 -6.03
CA TYR A 1059 -12.66 -9.50 -5.67
C TYR A 1059 -13.25 -8.11 -5.33
N ILE A 1060 -14.12 -7.57 -6.19
CA ILE A 1060 -14.77 -6.27 -5.96
C ILE A 1060 -15.57 -6.30 -4.65
N ASN A 1061 -16.41 -7.33 -4.45
CA ASN A 1061 -17.27 -7.44 -3.28
C ASN A 1061 -16.48 -7.40 -1.98
N GLY A 1062 -15.43 -8.23 -1.83
CA GLY A 1062 -14.66 -8.30 -0.60
C GLY A 1062 -13.89 -7.01 -0.30
N VAL A 1063 -13.21 -6.42 -1.28
CA VAL A 1063 -12.48 -5.15 -1.08
C VAL A 1063 -13.43 -3.98 -0.85
N ALA A 1064 -14.57 -3.94 -1.54
CA ALA A 1064 -15.56 -2.90 -1.31
C ALA A 1064 -16.16 -3.01 0.11
N ARG A 1065 -16.45 -4.23 0.58
CA ARG A 1065 -17.08 -4.49 1.89
C ARG A 1065 -16.14 -4.31 3.09
N TRP A 1066 -14.92 -4.86 3.05
CA TRP A 1066 -14.00 -4.87 4.21
C TRP A 1066 -12.72 -4.04 4.00
N GLY A 1067 -12.50 -3.48 2.81
CA GLY A 1067 -11.21 -2.90 2.44
C GLY A 1067 -10.16 -3.99 2.16
N PHE A 1068 -8.88 -3.63 2.27
CA PHE A 1068 -7.75 -4.56 2.12
C PHE A 1068 -7.37 -5.20 3.47
N ASP A 1069 -8.35 -5.86 4.10
CA ASP A 1069 -8.24 -6.45 5.44
C ASP A 1069 -7.21 -7.60 5.52
N GLY A 1070 -6.66 -7.83 6.71
CA GLY A 1070 -5.56 -8.76 6.97
C GLY A 1070 -5.84 -10.20 6.53
N LEU A 1071 -4.81 -10.85 5.99
CA LEU A 1071 -4.76 -12.31 5.81
C LEU A 1071 -4.43 -13.03 7.13
N LEU A 1072 -3.70 -12.34 8.01
CA LEU A 1072 -3.52 -12.67 9.41
C LEU A 1072 -4.38 -11.70 10.22
N GLN A 1073 -5.08 -12.24 11.22
CA GLN A 1073 -5.80 -11.48 12.23
C GLN A 1073 -5.68 -12.19 13.59
N ASP A 1074 -5.63 -11.40 14.65
CA ASP A 1074 -5.62 -11.85 16.04
C ASP A 1074 -6.77 -12.84 16.34
N GLU A 1075 -6.47 -13.86 17.16
CA GLU A 1075 -7.42 -14.92 17.52
C GLU A 1075 -8.69 -14.38 18.23
N GLY A 1076 -8.57 -13.31 19.02
CA GLY A 1076 -9.71 -12.62 19.63
C GLY A 1076 -10.55 -11.87 18.60
N VAL A 1077 -9.93 -11.15 17.66
CA VAL A 1077 -10.62 -10.43 16.58
C VAL A 1077 -11.40 -11.36 15.66
N VAL A 1078 -10.86 -12.56 15.34
CA VAL A 1078 -11.57 -13.55 14.50
C VAL A 1078 -12.64 -14.32 15.28
N ARG A 1079 -12.44 -14.53 16.59
CA ARG A 1079 -13.46 -15.10 17.47
C ARG A 1079 -14.64 -14.13 17.64
N GLY A 1080 -14.37 -12.84 17.80
CA GLY A 1080 -15.39 -11.82 18.06
C GLY A 1080 -16.20 -12.18 19.30
N ASP A 1081 -17.53 -12.16 19.19
CA ASP A 1081 -18.44 -12.59 20.25
C ASP A 1081 -18.73 -14.12 20.26
N ALA A 1082 -17.93 -14.93 19.58
CA ALA A 1082 -18.01 -16.38 19.73
C ALA A 1082 -17.49 -16.82 21.10
N VAL A 1083 -18.16 -17.80 21.70
CA VAL A 1083 -17.76 -18.40 22.98
C VAL A 1083 -16.33 -18.95 22.86
N GLY A 1084 -15.48 -18.64 23.83
CA GLY A 1084 -14.09 -19.07 23.89
C GLY A 1084 -13.89 -20.45 24.50
N ASP A 1085 -12.64 -20.70 24.91
CA ASP A 1085 -12.27 -21.89 25.68
C ASP A 1085 -11.48 -21.49 26.95
N SER A 1086 -11.94 -20.44 27.66
CA SER A 1086 -11.30 -20.03 28.92
C SER A 1086 -11.52 -21.06 30.03
N ALA A 1087 -10.77 -20.95 31.12
CA ALA A 1087 -11.20 -21.56 32.39
C ALA A 1087 -12.57 -20.96 32.81
N ILE A 1088 -13.40 -21.78 33.45
CA ILE A 1088 -14.70 -21.35 34.00
C ILE A 1088 -14.75 -21.58 35.52
N PRO A 1089 -15.31 -20.64 36.30
CA PRO A 1089 -15.48 -20.81 37.74
C PRO A 1089 -16.66 -21.73 38.06
N HIS A 1090 -16.79 -22.15 39.33
CA HIS A 1090 -17.89 -23.01 39.76
C HIS A 1090 -18.46 -22.63 41.12
N PHE A 1091 -19.80 -22.67 41.22
CA PHE A 1091 -20.52 -22.45 42.48
C PHE A 1091 -20.31 -23.60 43.46
N SER A 1092 -19.99 -23.28 44.71
CA SER A 1092 -19.69 -24.26 45.76
C SER A 1092 -20.93 -24.74 46.53
N MET A 1093 -22.09 -24.13 46.26
CA MET A 1093 -23.38 -24.43 46.91
C MET A 1093 -24.05 -25.66 46.28
N ASN A 1094 -24.74 -26.48 47.08
CA ASN A 1094 -25.25 -27.78 46.60
C ASN A 1094 -26.71 -27.78 46.11
N ARG A 1095 -27.68 -27.35 46.94
CA ARG A 1095 -29.12 -27.27 46.61
C ARG A 1095 -29.87 -26.16 47.35
N THR A 1096 -29.36 -25.76 48.50
CA THR A 1096 -29.87 -24.64 49.30
C THR A 1096 -28.70 -23.76 49.76
N PHE A 1097 -28.99 -22.50 50.03
CA PHE A 1097 -28.09 -21.57 50.73
C PHE A 1097 -28.77 -21.00 51.99
N THR A 1098 -27.98 -20.76 53.03
CA THR A 1098 -28.38 -19.95 54.18
C THR A 1098 -28.01 -18.49 53.93
N ASP A 1099 -28.64 -17.58 54.67
CA ASP A 1099 -28.20 -16.18 54.83
C ASP A 1099 -28.13 -15.36 53.52
N GLN A 1100 -28.83 -15.80 52.46
CA GLN A 1100 -28.90 -15.17 51.13
C GLN A 1100 -27.55 -15.01 50.39
N MET A 1101 -26.47 -15.61 50.91
CA MET A 1101 -25.12 -15.52 50.34
C MET A 1101 -24.86 -16.58 49.26
N ILE A 1102 -24.78 -16.14 48.00
CA ILE A 1102 -24.24 -16.92 46.88
C ILE A 1102 -22.73 -17.12 47.10
N ARG A 1103 -22.21 -18.35 46.89
CA ARG A 1103 -20.78 -18.66 47.05
C ARG A 1103 -20.20 -19.52 45.90
N TRP A 1104 -18.96 -19.24 45.54
CA TRP A 1104 -18.19 -19.94 44.51
C TRP A 1104 -16.75 -20.23 44.96
N ALA A 1105 -16.07 -21.11 44.23
CA ALA A 1105 -14.71 -21.51 44.55
C ALA A 1105 -13.69 -20.39 44.26
N PRO A 1106 -12.59 -20.28 45.03
CA PRO A 1106 -11.48 -19.40 44.71
C PRO A 1106 -10.80 -19.82 43.38
N ILE A 1107 -10.12 -18.87 42.74
CA ILE A 1107 -9.37 -19.11 41.50
C ILE A 1107 -8.29 -20.18 41.75
N PRO A 1108 -8.25 -21.28 40.97
CA PRO A 1108 -7.22 -22.33 41.12
C PRO A 1108 -5.81 -21.77 40.93
N THR A 1109 -4.82 -22.33 41.64
CA THR A 1109 -3.42 -21.84 41.59
C THR A 1109 -2.76 -21.91 40.21
N ALA A 1110 -3.25 -22.75 39.30
CA ALA A 1110 -2.83 -22.76 37.90
C ALA A 1110 -3.33 -21.52 37.12
N GLU A 1111 -4.52 -21.03 37.45
CA GLU A 1111 -5.27 -19.99 36.74
C GLU A 1111 -4.98 -18.56 37.28
N GLN A 1112 -4.45 -18.45 38.51
CA GLN A 1112 -4.11 -17.18 39.17
C GLN A 1112 -3.07 -16.32 38.41
N ASN A 1113 -2.34 -16.91 37.45
CA ASN A 1113 -1.41 -16.17 36.57
C ASN A 1113 -2.12 -15.42 35.43
N VAL A 1114 -3.41 -15.71 35.19
CA VAL A 1114 -4.23 -15.14 34.11
C VAL A 1114 -5.41 -14.35 34.69
N TRP A 1115 -6.03 -14.87 35.75
CA TRP A 1115 -7.25 -14.33 36.34
C TRP A 1115 -7.03 -13.86 37.78
N SER A 1116 -7.48 -12.64 38.08
CA SER A 1116 -7.33 -12.00 39.40
C SER A 1116 -8.65 -11.76 40.13
N SER A 1117 -9.78 -11.90 39.43
CA SER A 1117 -11.12 -11.56 39.93
C SER A 1117 -12.22 -12.39 39.27
N PHE A 1118 -13.47 -12.11 39.64
CA PHE A 1118 -14.69 -12.71 39.10
C PHE A 1118 -15.64 -11.63 38.58
N SER A 1119 -16.41 -11.97 37.55
CA SER A 1119 -17.55 -11.19 37.05
C SER A 1119 -18.84 -12.01 37.25
N LEU A 1120 -19.86 -11.46 37.90
CA LEU A 1120 -21.15 -12.12 38.16
C LEU A 1120 -22.30 -11.37 37.46
N LEU A 1121 -22.96 -12.05 36.52
CA LEU A 1121 -24.26 -11.63 36.00
C LEU A 1121 -25.37 -12.17 36.92
N VAL A 1122 -26.31 -11.30 37.27
CA VAL A 1122 -27.60 -11.63 37.88
C VAL A 1122 -28.68 -11.07 36.97
N ASP A 1123 -29.57 -11.93 36.49
CA ASP A 1123 -30.68 -11.58 35.58
C ASP A 1123 -30.23 -10.83 34.31
N ASP A 1124 -29.14 -11.33 33.72
CA ASP A 1124 -28.48 -10.78 32.52
C ASP A 1124 -27.85 -9.37 32.71
N VAL A 1125 -27.68 -8.92 33.96
CA VAL A 1125 -27.01 -7.66 34.36
C VAL A 1125 -25.76 -7.95 35.20
N LEU A 1126 -24.63 -7.27 34.95
CA LEU A 1126 -23.45 -7.37 35.81
C LEU A 1126 -23.71 -6.69 37.17
N ARG A 1127 -23.79 -7.48 38.25
CA ARG A 1127 -24.00 -6.96 39.63
C ARG A 1127 -22.77 -7.06 40.53
N TYR A 1128 -21.71 -7.72 40.08
CA TYR A 1128 -20.44 -7.77 40.81
C TYR A 1128 -19.25 -7.99 39.87
N LYS A 1129 -18.16 -7.24 40.10
CA LYS A 1129 -16.83 -7.48 39.52
C LYS A 1129 -15.76 -7.28 40.61
N GLY A 1130 -14.96 -8.30 40.90
CA GLY A 1130 -13.95 -8.23 41.97
C GLY A 1130 -13.48 -9.60 42.52
N PRO A 1131 -12.58 -9.62 43.51
CA PRO A 1131 -11.88 -10.83 43.96
C PRO A 1131 -12.64 -11.68 45.01
N ALA A 1132 -13.81 -11.26 45.48
CA ALA A 1132 -14.55 -12.00 46.50
C ALA A 1132 -15.12 -13.32 45.94
N THR A 1133 -15.24 -14.33 46.82
CA THR A 1133 -15.81 -15.65 46.52
C THR A 1133 -17.30 -15.78 46.88
N SER A 1134 -17.95 -14.66 47.20
CA SER A 1134 -19.35 -14.62 47.64
C SER A 1134 -20.04 -13.28 47.41
N PHE A 1135 -21.35 -13.32 47.15
CA PHE A 1135 -22.20 -12.16 46.91
C PHE A 1135 -23.53 -12.32 47.69
N ASN A 1136 -24.04 -11.25 48.31
CA ASN A 1136 -25.36 -11.29 48.93
C ASN A 1136 -26.45 -11.07 47.87
N LEU A 1137 -27.29 -12.07 47.61
CA LEU A 1137 -28.35 -11.93 46.60
C LEU A 1137 -29.37 -10.84 46.97
N SER A 1138 -29.62 -10.59 48.25
CA SER A 1138 -30.59 -9.55 48.66
C SER A 1138 -30.08 -8.11 48.52
N SER A 1139 -28.83 -7.89 48.12
CA SER A 1139 -28.40 -6.53 47.76
C SER A 1139 -29.23 -5.97 46.60
N ILE A 1140 -29.72 -6.81 45.68
CA ILE A 1140 -30.54 -6.37 44.53
C ILE A 1140 -31.92 -5.82 44.93
N LEU A 1141 -32.36 -6.00 46.18
CA LEU A 1141 -33.61 -5.42 46.68
C LEU A 1141 -33.43 -3.94 47.11
N ASN A 1142 -32.19 -3.45 47.22
CA ASN A 1142 -31.90 -2.05 47.53
C ASN A 1142 -32.45 -1.14 46.41
N HIS A 1143 -33.26 -0.15 46.79
CA HIS A 1143 -33.94 0.74 45.83
C HIS A 1143 -32.98 1.55 44.93
N ASP A 1144 -31.74 1.80 45.37
CA ASP A 1144 -30.73 2.53 44.59
C ASP A 1144 -30.23 1.78 43.33
N ILE A 1145 -30.60 0.50 43.16
CA ILE A 1145 -30.07 -0.41 42.13
C ILE A 1145 -30.98 -0.53 40.89
N PHE A 1146 -32.19 0.04 40.93
CA PHE A 1146 -33.18 -0.03 39.84
C PHE A 1146 -33.81 1.33 39.52
N GLU A 1147 -33.56 1.84 38.31
CA GLU A 1147 -34.26 3.02 37.78
C GLU A 1147 -35.78 2.82 37.79
N ASN A 1148 -36.50 3.92 38.05
CA ASN A 1148 -37.96 3.94 38.08
C ASN A 1148 -38.55 3.46 36.74
N SER A 1149 -39.59 2.63 36.83
CA SER A 1149 -40.38 2.25 35.65
C SER A 1149 -41.44 3.29 35.35
N ASN A 1150 -41.65 3.57 34.06
CA ASN A 1150 -42.77 4.37 33.59
C ASN A 1150 -44.11 3.59 33.57
N LEU A 1151 -44.10 2.29 33.92
CA LEU A 1151 -45.26 1.39 33.81
C LEU A 1151 -45.60 0.59 35.08
N LEU A 1152 -44.63 0.38 35.97
CA LEU A 1152 -44.76 -0.40 37.20
C LEU A 1152 -44.35 0.44 38.42
N SER A 1153 -45.01 0.25 39.56
CA SER A 1153 -44.52 0.85 40.81
C SER A 1153 -43.24 0.14 41.29
N GLN A 1154 -42.39 0.86 42.03
CA GLN A 1154 -41.25 0.26 42.74
C GLN A 1154 -41.67 -0.93 43.62
N SER A 1155 -42.87 -0.91 44.21
CA SER A 1155 -43.41 -2.04 44.96
C SER A 1155 -43.76 -3.27 44.10
N GLN A 1156 -44.25 -3.11 42.87
CA GLN A 1156 -44.47 -4.22 41.94
C GLN A 1156 -43.14 -4.83 41.48
N ILE A 1157 -42.12 -3.99 41.24
CA ILE A 1157 -40.76 -4.41 40.88
C ILE A 1157 -40.13 -5.20 42.04
N HIS A 1158 -40.19 -4.66 43.26
CA HIS A 1158 -39.69 -5.31 44.47
C HIS A 1158 -40.37 -6.67 44.70
N GLN A 1159 -41.70 -6.73 44.63
CA GLN A 1159 -42.45 -7.99 44.75
C GLN A 1159 -42.07 -9.01 43.66
N SER A 1160 -41.77 -8.54 42.43
CA SER A 1160 -41.33 -9.39 41.32
C SER A 1160 -39.90 -9.91 41.50
N LEU A 1161 -39.03 -9.16 42.17
CA LEU A 1161 -37.72 -9.65 42.61
C LEU A 1161 -37.90 -10.68 43.73
N GLU A 1162 -38.58 -10.33 44.83
CA GLU A 1162 -38.74 -11.18 46.02
C GLU A 1162 -39.37 -12.56 45.73
N SER A 1163 -40.32 -12.61 44.78
CA SER A 1163 -41.01 -13.84 44.38
C SER A 1163 -40.47 -14.49 43.10
N GLY A 1164 -39.51 -13.84 42.42
CA GLY A 1164 -38.98 -14.25 41.13
C GLY A 1164 -37.99 -15.42 41.18
N LYS A 1165 -37.51 -15.82 40.00
CA LYS A 1165 -36.32 -16.68 39.85
C LYS A 1165 -35.18 -15.84 39.28
N HIS A 1166 -33.99 -15.96 39.86
CA HIS A 1166 -32.80 -15.21 39.47
C HIS A 1166 -31.84 -16.07 38.66
N PHE A 1167 -31.36 -15.53 37.54
CA PHE A 1167 -30.39 -16.19 36.67
C PHE A 1167 -28.97 -15.76 36.98
N LEU A 1168 -28.14 -16.68 37.44
CA LEU A 1168 -26.78 -16.41 37.88
C LEU A 1168 -25.76 -17.00 36.91
N ARG A 1169 -24.87 -16.17 36.34
CA ARG A 1169 -23.72 -16.63 35.55
C ARG A 1169 -22.43 -16.01 36.06
N LEU A 1170 -21.39 -16.81 36.17
CA LEU A 1170 -20.11 -16.40 36.74
C LEU A 1170 -18.99 -16.62 35.71
N ALA A 1171 -18.10 -15.63 35.56
CA ALA A 1171 -16.88 -15.72 34.78
C ALA A 1171 -15.68 -15.37 35.67
N TYR A 1172 -14.48 -15.80 35.28
CA TYR A 1172 -13.25 -15.19 35.76
C TYR A 1172 -13.02 -13.85 35.03
N SER A 1173 -12.29 -12.92 35.64
CA SER A 1173 -11.90 -11.66 35.01
C SER A 1173 -10.55 -11.14 35.50
N SER A 1174 -9.88 -10.39 34.61
CA SER A 1174 -8.62 -9.68 34.85
C SER A 1174 -8.90 -8.17 34.96
N ALA A 1175 -7.84 -7.35 34.95
CA ALA A 1175 -7.98 -5.90 34.87
C ALA A 1175 -8.47 -5.40 33.49
N THR A 1176 -8.31 -6.20 32.44
CA THR A 1176 -8.62 -5.86 31.04
C THR A 1176 -9.78 -6.68 30.46
N ASP A 1177 -9.92 -7.94 30.87
CA ASP A 1177 -10.73 -8.94 30.16
C ASP A 1177 -11.68 -9.69 31.11
N THR A 1178 -12.78 -10.20 30.56
CA THR A 1178 -13.67 -11.17 31.22
C THR A 1178 -13.70 -12.46 30.40
N GLY A 1179 -13.55 -13.60 31.06
CA GLY A 1179 -13.60 -14.92 30.42
C GLY A 1179 -15.02 -15.37 30.08
N ASP A 1180 -15.16 -16.62 29.61
CA ASP A 1180 -16.46 -17.20 29.32
C ASP A 1180 -17.31 -17.32 30.60
N PHE A 1181 -18.60 -17.02 30.48
CA PHE A 1181 -19.53 -17.20 31.60
C PHE A 1181 -19.97 -18.65 31.71
N THR A 1182 -20.20 -19.14 32.93
CA THR A 1182 -20.95 -20.38 33.13
C THR A 1182 -22.35 -20.26 32.53
N LYS A 1183 -22.95 -21.39 32.12
CA LYS A 1183 -24.41 -21.47 31.96
C LYS A 1183 -25.13 -20.97 33.22
N ALA A 1184 -26.39 -20.58 33.08
CA ALA A 1184 -27.18 -20.05 34.19
C ALA A 1184 -27.40 -21.10 35.29
N ALA A 1185 -27.01 -20.75 36.51
CA ALA A 1185 -27.59 -21.31 37.73
C ALA A 1185 -28.89 -20.56 38.04
N ILE A 1186 -29.81 -21.18 38.80
CA ILE A 1186 -31.11 -20.57 39.13
C ILE A 1186 -31.26 -20.49 40.65
N ALA A 1187 -31.59 -19.31 41.16
CA ALA A 1187 -31.78 -19.04 42.59
C ALA A 1187 -33.14 -18.40 42.90
N TRP A 1188 -33.59 -18.54 44.14
CA TRP A 1188 -34.81 -17.91 44.68
C TRP A 1188 -34.54 -17.39 46.09
N PHE A 1189 -35.17 -16.29 46.50
CA PHE A 1189 -35.02 -15.74 47.86
C PHE A 1189 -35.47 -16.68 49.00
N ASN A 1190 -36.24 -17.72 48.69
CA ASN A 1190 -36.57 -18.81 49.62
C ASN A 1190 -35.40 -19.76 49.95
N GLY A 1191 -34.19 -19.51 49.43
CA GLY A 1191 -32.98 -20.30 49.69
C GLY A 1191 -32.74 -21.45 48.70
N THR A 1192 -33.61 -21.66 47.71
CA THR A 1192 -33.45 -22.73 46.68
C THR A 1192 -32.37 -22.33 45.67
N PHE A 1193 -31.49 -23.28 45.33
CA PHE A 1193 -30.45 -23.11 44.31
C PHE A 1193 -30.30 -24.35 43.40
N ILE A 1194 -30.35 -24.13 42.10
CA ILE A 1194 -30.09 -25.12 41.06
C ILE A 1194 -28.71 -24.80 40.44
N LYS A 1195 -27.76 -25.73 40.56
CA LYS A 1195 -26.44 -25.63 39.93
C LYS A 1195 -26.55 -25.43 38.41
N PRO A 1196 -25.60 -24.69 37.79
CA PRO A 1196 -25.61 -24.51 36.35
C PRO A 1196 -25.32 -25.86 35.65
N PRO A 1197 -25.95 -26.14 34.49
CA PRO A 1197 -25.55 -27.26 33.65
C PRO A 1197 -24.10 -27.11 33.16
N ALA A 1198 -23.42 -28.22 32.87
CA ALA A 1198 -22.05 -28.17 32.36
C ALA A 1198 -21.96 -27.39 31.04
N GLY A 1199 -20.97 -26.49 30.95
CA GLY A 1199 -20.67 -25.67 29.77
C GLY A 1199 -20.60 -24.17 30.04
N ARG A 1200 -20.36 -23.44 28.95
CA ARG A 1200 -20.01 -22.01 28.86
C ARG A 1200 -20.98 -21.25 27.93
N THR A 1201 -21.02 -19.91 28.02
CA THR A 1201 -21.96 -19.00 27.32
C THR A 1201 -21.38 -17.60 27.09
#